data_AF-A0A917AHW4-F1
#
_entry.id   AF-A0A917AHW4-F1
#
_cell.length_a   1.000
_cell.length_b   1.000
_cell.length_c   1.000
_cell.angle_alpha   90.00
_cell.angle_beta   90.00
_cell.angle_gamma   90.00
#
_symmetry.space_group_name_H-M   'P 1'
#
loop_
_entity.id
_entity.type
_entity.pdbx_description
1 polymer ?
#
loop_
_entity_poly.entity_id
_entity_poly.type
_entity_poly.pdbx_seq_one_letter_code
_entity_poly.pdbx_strand_id
1 'polypeptide(L)'
;MPDISRLFDRYVQQHLDVTLPGQPILAPGGQVLGYAEAVRLQGSRVTVTGWAQVDDITLSMGEHSDCVAPSIHRSDVNAALDCDPSMTLGYGASLPMMPGEIWLTARRGDATYSAPLLELSEADIMSHRKSLRPAFLRRLASASPVGALWLLTRAPRHRATLKRKLGLEARPATSTVCPTLFAEAQPTAPPAAEITIVLPVYNAFDLLPEVLQRVIDHTDLNWKMIIVEDCSSDQAVRPYLRSWLKGLPRFLSSKITLVENPENLGFIRSVNKALKLAMKHRNHVVLLNSDALVPEGWASRLLRPMLDDGQVATVTPMSNDAEIFTAPAICNRIDLTPGEADVIDKAAQRLHPQATLSGAPTGVGFCMSMNRSYLKRLPRLDTVFGRGYGEEVDWCQKARALGGAHLVTPTLFVEHRGGASFGSEAKQKLIAKNNAHISKRYPTYDAEVQEFIKIDPIAPARMVLGVALSAARQKGPMPIYLGHVMGGGAEDDLLRRIDADLKRDHAAIVLRVGGEHPWRVDLHGPWGVTQAQFSDFEDVRQVLQPVTDRKVVYSCAVGGSHPLQIPGQLKQLAAGGTAVTLVHDYFMVSPSYTLLNSDGSFSGVPNTEYPNRAHSWGPTSLAEWQAAWHPFLSACTEIEVFSESSAQIISRAYPDCAEKVSLRPHKLISPVGKVPPKDGPRVIGVLGNIGFQKGAEVLSQLSVDLAREETAGLVIIGNLDPSFPLHPSAQIHGSYDRKDIPNLTRDYGITDWLIPSIWPETFSFTTHEALATGLPVWTFDLGAQADAVRAAENGGGVIELDGDKDPASQILAAISDGSRTEAA
;
A
#
# COMPACT_ATOMS: atom_id res chain seq x y z
N MET A 1 7.08 -34.03 -10.78
CA MET A 1 6.73 -32.68 -11.30
C MET A 1 5.82 -32.02 -10.26
N PRO A 2 5.88 -30.70 -10.02
CA PRO A 2 4.89 -30.06 -9.18
C PRO A 2 3.50 -30.37 -9.75
N ASP A 3 2.57 -30.74 -8.88
CA ASP A 3 1.19 -31.00 -9.26
C ASP A 3 0.62 -29.73 -9.92
N ILE A 4 0.46 -29.78 -11.25
CA ILE A 4 -0.04 -28.66 -12.06
C ILE A 4 -1.44 -28.25 -11.57
N SER A 5 -2.21 -29.21 -11.03
CA SER A 5 -3.52 -28.94 -10.43
C SER A 5 -3.39 -28.00 -9.23
N ARG A 6 -2.50 -28.30 -8.29
CA ARG A 6 -2.27 -27.44 -7.10
C ARG A 6 -1.73 -26.05 -7.46
N LEU A 7 -0.89 -25.97 -8.49
CA LEU A 7 -0.39 -24.68 -8.98
C LEU A 7 -1.51 -23.86 -9.62
N PHE A 8 -2.43 -24.52 -10.32
CA PHE A 8 -3.63 -23.90 -10.86
C PHE A 8 -4.56 -23.42 -9.75
N ASP A 9 -4.74 -24.17 -8.66
CA ASP A 9 -5.58 -23.76 -7.54
C ASP A 9 -5.05 -22.49 -6.86
N ARG A 10 -3.73 -22.35 -6.69
CA ARG A 10 -3.12 -21.09 -6.23
C ARG A 10 -3.32 -19.94 -7.21
N TYR A 11 -3.22 -20.21 -8.51
CA TYR A 11 -3.47 -19.21 -9.54
C TYR A 11 -4.93 -18.72 -9.49
N VAL A 12 -5.87 -19.64 -9.32
CA VAL A 12 -7.29 -19.33 -9.12
C VAL A 12 -7.49 -18.46 -7.87
N GLN A 13 -6.89 -18.82 -6.73
CA GLN A 13 -7.02 -18.02 -5.50
C GLN A 13 -6.57 -16.55 -5.69
N GLN A 14 -5.63 -16.29 -6.59
CA GLN A 14 -5.07 -14.97 -6.80
C GLN A 14 -5.71 -14.17 -7.94
N HIS A 15 -6.34 -14.86 -8.89
CA HIS A 15 -6.85 -14.25 -10.12
C HIS A 15 -8.35 -14.44 -10.33
N LEU A 16 -9.03 -15.22 -9.50
CA LEU A 16 -10.47 -15.27 -9.49
C LEU A 16 -11.00 -13.97 -8.88
N ASP A 17 -11.58 -13.13 -9.74
CA ASP A 17 -12.27 -11.90 -9.39
C ASP A 17 -13.49 -11.79 -10.32
N VAL A 18 -14.65 -12.19 -9.81
CA VAL A 18 -15.93 -12.12 -10.52
C VAL A 18 -16.86 -11.21 -9.74
N THR A 19 -17.30 -10.12 -10.37
CA THR A 19 -18.31 -9.24 -9.77
C THR A 19 -19.68 -9.63 -10.29
N LEU A 20 -20.57 -9.97 -9.36
CA LEU A 20 -21.97 -10.28 -9.59
C LEU A 20 -22.83 -9.05 -9.29
N PRO A 21 -24.03 -8.94 -9.90
CA PRO A 21 -24.93 -7.82 -9.67
C PRO A 21 -25.34 -7.73 -8.20
N GLY A 22 -25.39 -6.49 -7.71
CA GLY A 22 -25.86 -6.16 -6.37
C GLY A 22 -27.39 -6.10 -6.26
N GLN A 23 -27.90 -6.01 -5.03
CA GLN A 23 -29.34 -5.89 -4.77
C GLN A 23 -29.66 -4.96 -3.58
N PRO A 24 -30.87 -4.35 -3.55
CA PRO A 24 -31.29 -3.51 -2.44
C PRO A 24 -31.61 -4.34 -1.19
N ILE A 25 -31.37 -3.74 -0.02
CA ILE A 25 -31.77 -4.26 1.29
C ILE A 25 -33.08 -3.57 1.64
N LEU A 26 -34.17 -4.32 1.76
CA LEU A 26 -35.53 -3.77 1.92
C LEU A 26 -36.12 -4.10 3.28
N ALA A 27 -36.81 -3.12 3.88
CA ALA A 27 -37.71 -3.31 5.01
C ALA A 27 -39.11 -3.79 4.53
N PRO A 28 -39.94 -4.37 5.42
CA PRO A 28 -41.35 -4.64 5.14
C PRO A 28 -42.05 -3.36 4.68
N GLY A 29 -42.64 -3.37 3.48
CA GLY A 29 -43.23 -2.20 2.84
C GLY A 29 -42.37 -1.55 1.75
N GLY A 30 -41.19 -2.10 1.44
CA GLY A 30 -40.36 -1.70 0.30
C GLY A 30 -39.44 -0.50 0.54
N GLN A 31 -39.31 -0.04 1.78
CA GLN A 31 -38.33 0.99 2.15
C GLN A 31 -36.91 0.42 2.02
N VAL A 32 -36.02 1.14 1.32
CA VAL A 32 -34.61 0.77 1.17
C VAL A 32 -33.85 1.12 2.46
N LEU A 33 -33.31 0.10 3.12
CA LEU A 33 -32.43 0.22 4.29
C LEU A 33 -30.96 0.33 3.91
N GLY A 34 -30.61 -0.13 2.71
CA GLY A 34 -29.25 -0.19 2.21
C GLY A 34 -29.19 -0.81 0.83
N TYR A 35 -27.99 -0.94 0.30
CA TYR A 35 -27.73 -1.59 -0.98
C TYR A 35 -26.44 -2.40 -0.90
N ALA A 36 -26.52 -3.69 -1.26
CA ALA A 36 -25.35 -4.51 -1.54
C ALA A 36 -24.89 -4.19 -2.96
N GLU A 37 -23.94 -3.27 -3.13
CA GLU A 37 -23.56 -2.72 -4.44
C GLU A 37 -22.76 -3.69 -5.29
N ALA A 38 -21.89 -4.49 -4.65
CA ALA A 38 -21.10 -5.49 -5.34
C ALA A 38 -20.98 -6.76 -4.49
N VAL A 39 -21.32 -7.88 -5.12
CA VAL A 39 -21.03 -9.22 -4.61
C VAL A 39 -19.86 -9.75 -5.44
N ARG A 40 -18.68 -9.90 -4.83
CA ARG A 40 -17.46 -10.33 -5.51
C ARG A 40 -17.06 -11.72 -5.06
N LEU A 41 -16.88 -12.63 -6.02
CA LEU A 41 -16.19 -13.89 -5.82
C LEU A 41 -14.70 -13.65 -6.01
N GLN A 42 -13.97 -13.50 -4.91
CA GLN A 42 -12.54 -13.16 -4.93
C GLN A 42 -11.73 -14.26 -4.24
N GLY A 43 -10.89 -14.95 -5.01
CA GLY A 43 -10.08 -16.06 -4.50
C GLY A 43 -10.92 -17.20 -3.91
N SER A 44 -10.87 -17.37 -2.59
CA SER A 44 -11.68 -18.35 -1.85
C SER A 44 -12.81 -17.72 -1.03
N ARG A 45 -13.17 -16.46 -1.30
CA ARG A 45 -14.18 -15.71 -0.53
C ARG A 45 -15.28 -15.14 -1.40
N VAL A 46 -16.44 -14.97 -0.78
CA VAL A 46 -17.52 -14.11 -1.27
C VAL A 46 -17.49 -12.84 -0.43
N THR A 47 -17.20 -11.72 -1.07
CA THR A 47 -17.15 -10.41 -0.43
C THR A 47 -18.33 -9.58 -0.91
N VAL A 48 -19.08 -8.99 0.02
CA VAL A 48 -20.20 -8.11 -0.27
C VAL A 48 -19.86 -6.74 0.25
N THR A 49 -19.80 -5.76 -0.65
CA THR A 49 -19.60 -4.36 -0.31
C THR A 49 -20.83 -3.55 -0.68
N GLY A 50 -21.14 -2.57 0.13
CA GLY A 50 -22.29 -1.72 -0.09
C GLY A 50 -22.40 -0.61 0.94
N TRP A 51 -23.60 -0.10 1.11
CA TRP A 51 -23.94 0.83 2.18
C TRP A 51 -25.27 0.44 2.84
N ALA A 52 -25.44 0.74 4.12
CA ALA A 52 -26.71 0.55 4.81
C ALA A 52 -26.84 1.47 6.02
N GLN A 53 -28.08 1.88 6.32
CA GLN A 53 -28.44 2.68 7.49
C GLN A 53 -29.00 1.78 8.59
N VAL A 54 -28.14 0.93 9.14
CA VAL A 54 -28.45 -0.10 10.13
C VAL A 54 -27.35 -0.16 11.19
N ASP A 55 -27.63 -0.82 12.31
CA ASP A 55 -26.64 -1.00 13.40
C ASP A 55 -25.55 -2.00 12.97
N ASP A 56 -25.98 -3.10 12.34
CA ASP A 56 -25.09 -4.11 11.78
C ASP A 56 -25.71 -4.83 10.57
N ILE A 57 -24.81 -5.46 9.80
CA ILE A 57 -25.12 -6.34 8.69
C ILE A 57 -24.42 -7.66 8.93
N THR A 58 -25.18 -8.74 8.91
CA THR A 58 -24.70 -10.10 8.98
C THR A 58 -24.86 -10.77 7.62
N LEU A 59 -23.76 -11.19 7.01
CA LEU A 59 -23.80 -12.22 5.97
C LEU A 59 -23.81 -13.58 6.65
N SER A 60 -24.66 -14.51 6.20
CA SER A 60 -24.64 -15.89 6.70
C SER A 60 -24.78 -16.93 5.59
N MET A 61 -24.18 -18.09 5.82
CA MET A 61 -24.28 -19.28 4.98
C MET A 61 -24.09 -20.51 5.87
N GLY A 62 -25.17 -21.22 6.18
CA GLY A 62 -25.15 -22.31 7.17
C GLY A 62 -24.72 -21.81 8.55
N GLU A 63 -23.70 -22.44 9.15
CA GLU A 63 -23.10 -22.02 10.43
C GLU A 63 -22.06 -20.89 10.29
N HIS A 64 -21.74 -20.47 9.06
CA HIS A 64 -20.80 -19.39 8.82
C HIS A 64 -21.52 -18.05 8.80
N SER A 65 -21.02 -17.08 9.56
CA SER A 65 -21.58 -15.74 9.58
C SER A 65 -20.51 -14.68 9.78
N ASP A 66 -20.67 -13.54 9.13
CA ASP A 66 -19.83 -12.36 9.29
C ASP A 66 -20.71 -11.15 9.58
N CYS A 67 -20.64 -10.65 10.82
CA CYS A 67 -21.40 -9.50 11.28
C CYS A 67 -20.51 -8.26 11.36
N VAL A 68 -20.88 -7.22 10.62
CA VAL A 68 -20.13 -5.96 10.53
C VAL A 68 -21.04 -4.77 10.75
N ALA A 69 -20.57 -3.79 11.52
CA ALA A 69 -21.20 -2.48 11.56
C ALA A 69 -20.72 -1.63 10.37
N PRO A 70 -21.60 -0.83 9.74
CA PRO A 70 -21.19 0.16 8.76
C PRO A 70 -20.13 1.11 9.34
N SER A 71 -18.91 1.04 8.80
CA SER A 71 -17.73 1.72 9.33
C SER A 71 -16.92 2.45 8.27
N ILE A 72 -17.32 2.33 7.00
CA ILE A 72 -16.66 2.98 5.87
C ILE A 72 -17.38 4.30 5.58
N HIS A 73 -16.60 5.37 5.44
CA HIS A 73 -17.12 6.68 5.08
C HIS A 73 -17.56 6.68 3.60
N ARG A 74 -18.80 7.08 3.34
CA ARG A 74 -19.38 7.16 1.99
C ARG A 74 -20.04 8.52 1.80
N SER A 75 -19.21 9.53 1.56
CA SER A 75 -19.66 10.91 1.37
C SER A 75 -20.67 11.08 0.23
N ASP A 76 -20.56 10.25 -0.81
CA ASP A 76 -21.50 10.14 -1.92
C ASP A 76 -22.89 9.65 -1.45
N VAL A 77 -22.93 8.64 -0.59
CA VAL A 77 -24.16 8.06 -0.05
C VAL A 77 -24.77 8.98 1.02
N ASN A 78 -23.95 9.52 1.92
CA ASN A 78 -24.41 10.45 2.96
C ASN A 78 -25.09 11.67 2.31
N ALA A 79 -24.52 12.19 1.22
CA ALA A 79 -25.12 13.29 0.47
C ALA A 79 -26.41 12.87 -0.25
N ALA A 80 -26.47 11.68 -0.84
CA ALA A 80 -27.66 11.20 -1.54
C ALA A 80 -28.85 10.93 -0.60
N LEU A 81 -28.59 10.57 0.66
CA LEU A 81 -29.59 10.25 1.67
C LEU A 81 -29.86 11.38 2.66
N ASP A 82 -29.23 12.54 2.49
CA ASP A 82 -29.31 13.70 3.42
C ASP A 82 -28.99 13.31 4.87
N CYS A 83 -27.95 12.47 5.03
CA CYS A 83 -27.46 12.00 6.33
C CYS A 83 -26.32 12.89 6.84
N ASP A 84 -26.04 12.83 8.15
CA ASP A 84 -24.91 13.54 8.74
C ASP A 84 -23.60 13.14 8.02
N PRO A 85 -22.82 14.10 7.49
CA PRO A 85 -21.58 13.83 6.77
C PRO A 85 -20.55 13.04 7.57
N SER A 86 -20.62 13.01 8.90
CA SER A 86 -19.73 12.21 9.75
C SER A 86 -20.11 10.74 9.86
N MET A 87 -21.31 10.35 9.41
CA MET A 87 -21.77 8.97 9.49
C MET A 87 -20.98 8.03 8.58
N THR A 88 -20.71 6.84 9.09
CA THR A 88 -20.15 5.74 8.32
C THR A 88 -21.29 4.82 7.88
N LEU A 89 -21.65 4.89 6.59
CA LEU A 89 -22.74 4.09 6.03
C LEU A 89 -22.24 2.91 5.18
N GLY A 90 -20.97 2.94 4.75
CA GLY A 90 -20.39 1.89 3.95
C GLY A 90 -20.00 0.67 4.77
N TYR A 91 -20.12 -0.51 4.18
CA TYR A 91 -19.72 -1.77 4.79
C TYR A 91 -19.04 -2.69 3.79
N GLY A 92 -18.23 -3.61 4.32
CA GLY A 92 -17.69 -4.75 3.60
C GLY A 92 -17.74 -5.97 4.50
N ALA A 93 -18.49 -6.99 4.08
CA ALA A 93 -18.59 -8.26 4.78
C ALA A 93 -18.08 -9.38 3.86
N SER A 94 -17.53 -10.45 4.42
CA SER A 94 -17.07 -11.58 3.61
C SER A 94 -17.22 -12.93 4.30
N LEU A 95 -17.53 -13.95 3.50
CA LEU A 95 -17.64 -15.35 3.91
C LEU A 95 -16.70 -16.24 3.09
N PRO A 96 -16.30 -17.42 3.61
CA PRO A 96 -15.72 -18.47 2.80
C PRO A 96 -16.63 -18.82 1.61
N MET A 97 -16.05 -19.00 0.43
CA MET A 97 -16.81 -19.40 -0.76
C MET A 97 -17.05 -20.91 -0.73
N MET A 98 -18.29 -21.30 -0.45
CA MET A 98 -18.75 -22.69 -0.45
C MET A 98 -20.11 -22.80 -1.14
N PRO A 99 -20.51 -24.00 -1.58
CA PRO A 99 -21.85 -24.21 -2.11
C PRO A 99 -22.89 -23.94 -1.03
N GLY A 100 -23.92 -23.17 -1.37
CA GLY A 100 -24.98 -22.82 -0.42
C GLY A 100 -25.66 -21.52 -0.75
N GLU A 101 -26.76 -21.27 -0.03
CA GLU A 101 -27.49 -20.00 -0.10
C GLU A 101 -26.88 -19.00 0.88
N ILE A 102 -26.50 -17.84 0.35
CA ILE A 102 -25.96 -16.73 1.13
C ILE A 102 -27.10 -15.81 1.48
N TRP A 103 -27.26 -15.55 2.76
CA TRP A 103 -28.26 -14.65 3.32
C TRP A 103 -27.61 -13.36 3.77
N LEU A 104 -28.31 -12.25 3.55
CA LEU A 104 -27.95 -10.94 4.08
C LEU A 104 -29.00 -10.53 5.09
N THR A 105 -28.55 -10.28 6.32
CA THR A 105 -29.39 -9.89 7.44
C THR A 105 -28.97 -8.52 7.95
N ALA A 106 -29.87 -7.55 7.98
CA ALA A 106 -29.61 -6.20 8.46
C ALA A 106 -30.40 -5.95 9.76
N ARG A 107 -29.75 -5.41 10.80
CA ARG A 107 -30.39 -5.13 12.09
C ARG A 107 -30.45 -3.64 12.37
N ARG A 108 -31.64 -3.12 12.68
CA ARG A 108 -31.86 -1.70 13.04
C ARG A 108 -32.72 -1.62 14.29
N GLY A 109 -32.10 -1.26 15.43
CA GLY A 109 -32.73 -1.39 16.74
C GLY A 109 -33.05 -2.85 17.07
N ASP A 110 -34.28 -3.12 17.50
CA ASP A 110 -34.78 -4.46 17.80
C ASP A 110 -35.30 -5.22 16.56
N ALA A 111 -35.32 -4.57 15.38
CA ALA A 111 -35.83 -5.17 14.16
C ALA A 111 -34.70 -5.78 13.32
N THR A 112 -34.96 -6.97 12.76
CA THR A 112 -34.04 -7.71 11.90
C THR A 112 -34.68 -8.03 10.56
N TYR A 113 -33.96 -7.77 9.48
CA TYR A 113 -34.43 -7.93 8.11
C TYR A 113 -33.50 -8.86 7.36
N SER A 114 -33.98 -10.03 6.93
CA SER A 114 -33.17 -11.04 6.25
C SER A 114 -33.69 -11.34 4.86
N ALA A 115 -32.79 -11.42 3.88
CA ALA A 115 -33.11 -11.75 2.49
C ALA A 115 -32.02 -12.62 1.86
N PRO A 116 -32.38 -13.53 0.93
CA PRO A 116 -31.40 -14.28 0.16
C PRO A 116 -30.65 -13.31 -0.76
N LEU A 117 -29.32 -13.44 -0.80
CA LEU A 117 -28.43 -12.62 -1.61
C LEU A 117 -27.99 -13.32 -2.88
N LEU A 118 -27.56 -14.57 -2.74
CA LEU A 118 -27.02 -15.36 -3.85
C LEU A 118 -27.08 -16.84 -3.48
N GLU A 119 -27.47 -17.68 -4.42
CA GLU A 119 -27.25 -19.12 -4.33
C GLU A 119 -26.01 -19.47 -5.15
N LEU A 120 -25.00 -20.07 -4.50
CA LEU A 120 -23.80 -20.55 -5.17
C LEU A 120 -23.86 -22.06 -5.32
N SER A 121 -23.97 -22.55 -6.55
CA SER A 121 -23.86 -23.98 -6.84
C SER A 121 -22.39 -24.42 -7.00
N GLU A 122 -22.11 -25.70 -6.78
CA GLU A 122 -20.80 -26.29 -7.09
C GLU A 122 -20.40 -26.09 -8.55
N ALA A 123 -21.39 -26.13 -9.46
CA ALA A 123 -21.17 -25.97 -10.89
C ALA A 123 -20.69 -24.55 -11.23
N ASP A 124 -21.26 -23.53 -10.59
CA ASP A 124 -20.89 -22.12 -10.81
C ASP A 124 -19.46 -21.84 -10.35
N ILE A 125 -19.13 -22.28 -9.12
CA ILE A 125 -17.78 -22.17 -8.57
C ILE A 125 -16.79 -22.85 -9.54
N MET A 126 -17.09 -24.08 -9.97
CA MET A 126 -16.19 -24.84 -10.83
C MET A 126 -16.08 -24.25 -12.25
N SER A 127 -17.13 -23.64 -12.78
CA SER A 127 -17.13 -22.93 -14.06
C SER A 127 -16.22 -21.71 -14.03
N HIS A 128 -16.36 -20.86 -13.01
CA HIS A 128 -15.51 -19.67 -12.83
C HIS A 128 -14.04 -20.05 -12.65
N ARG A 129 -13.74 -21.11 -11.89
CA ARG A 129 -12.38 -21.65 -11.79
C ARG A 129 -11.83 -22.05 -13.17
N LYS A 130 -12.60 -22.82 -13.95
CA LYS A 130 -12.18 -23.30 -15.28
C LYS A 130 -11.91 -22.15 -16.27
N SER A 131 -12.60 -21.01 -16.13
CA SER A 131 -12.41 -19.84 -17.01
C SER A 131 -10.96 -19.30 -17.00
N LEU A 132 -10.21 -19.51 -15.91
CA LEU A 132 -8.84 -19.04 -15.75
C LEU A 132 -7.78 -19.94 -16.38
N ARG A 133 -8.13 -21.17 -16.81
CA ARG A 133 -7.18 -22.16 -17.38
C ARG A 133 -6.38 -21.62 -18.57
N PRO A 134 -6.97 -20.92 -19.57
CA PRO A 134 -6.21 -20.43 -20.72
C PRO A 134 -5.14 -19.41 -20.32
N ALA A 135 -5.46 -18.50 -19.39
CA ALA A 135 -4.53 -17.49 -18.89
C ALA A 135 -3.38 -18.14 -18.09
N PHE A 136 -3.70 -19.13 -17.26
CA PHE A 136 -2.72 -19.90 -16.51
C PHE A 136 -1.75 -20.65 -17.42
N LEU A 137 -2.25 -21.39 -18.42
CA LEU A 137 -1.40 -22.17 -19.33
C LEU A 137 -0.42 -21.29 -20.13
N ARG A 138 -0.85 -20.09 -20.56
CA ARG A 138 0.03 -19.12 -21.23
C ARG A 138 1.17 -18.65 -20.31
N ARG A 139 0.87 -18.37 -19.04
CA ARG A 139 1.87 -17.99 -18.04
C ARG A 139 2.80 -19.14 -17.69
N LEU A 140 2.28 -20.36 -17.56
CA LEU A 140 3.08 -21.55 -17.30
C LEU A 140 4.10 -21.79 -18.41
N ALA A 141 3.69 -21.65 -19.67
CA ALA A 141 4.58 -21.76 -20.82
C ALA A 141 5.73 -20.73 -20.75
N SER A 142 5.42 -19.45 -20.46
CA SER A 142 6.44 -18.38 -20.37
C SER A 142 7.37 -18.49 -19.15
N ALA A 143 6.93 -19.20 -18.10
CA ALA A 143 7.72 -19.45 -16.90
C ALA A 143 8.60 -20.71 -16.97
N SER A 144 8.34 -21.61 -17.94
CA SER A 144 9.01 -22.91 -18.05
C SER A 144 10.56 -22.87 -18.06
N PRO A 145 11.25 -21.91 -18.70
CA PRO A 145 12.73 -21.90 -18.67
C PRO A 145 13.28 -21.61 -17.27
N VAL A 146 12.64 -20.71 -16.53
CA VAL A 146 13.00 -20.36 -15.15
C VAL A 146 12.66 -21.50 -14.20
N GLY A 147 11.54 -22.20 -14.45
CA GLY A 147 11.17 -23.40 -13.71
C GLY A 147 12.22 -24.52 -13.81
N ALA A 148 12.77 -24.76 -15.01
CA ALA A 148 13.85 -25.72 -15.21
C ALA A 148 15.13 -25.33 -14.44
N LEU A 149 15.52 -24.05 -14.52
CA LEU A 149 16.65 -23.50 -13.76
C LEU A 149 16.46 -23.63 -12.24
N TRP A 150 15.25 -23.41 -11.73
CA TRP A 150 14.94 -23.60 -10.31
C TRP A 150 15.06 -25.06 -9.89
N LEU A 151 14.55 -26.01 -10.69
CA LEU A 151 14.67 -27.45 -10.39
C LEU A 151 16.13 -27.90 -10.30
N LEU A 152 16.99 -27.35 -11.16
CA LEU A 152 18.43 -27.66 -11.18
C LEU A 152 19.22 -27.03 -10.04
N THR A 153 18.92 -25.77 -9.71
CA THR A 153 19.77 -24.97 -8.80
C THR A 153 19.20 -24.84 -7.39
N ARG A 154 17.90 -25.07 -7.21
CA ARG A 154 17.13 -24.78 -6.00
C ARG A 154 17.30 -23.36 -5.43
N ALA A 155 17.86 -22.43 -6.22
CA ALA A 155 18.16 -21.08 -5.77
C ALA A 155 16.87 -20.26 -5.49
N PRO A 156 16.75 -19.56 -4.35
CA PRO A 156 15.58 -18.75 -4.00
C PRO A 156 15.17 -17.72 -5.07
N ARG A 157 16.15 -17.11 -5.76
CA ARG A 157 15.92 -16.12 -6.84
C ARG A 157 15.10 -16.64 -8.01
N HIS A 158 15.28 -17.91 -8.40
CA HIS A 158 14.53 -18.51 -9.50
C HIS A 158 13.09 -18.83 -9.07
N ARG A 159 12.88 -19.19 -7.79
CA ARG A 159 11.55 -19.37 -7.21
C ARG A 159 10.75 -18.07 -7.20
N ALA A 160 11.36 -16.95 -6.80
CA ALA A 160 10.73 -15.63 -6.85
C ALA A 160 10.36 -15.24 -8.29
N THR A 161 11.31 -15.36 -9.22
CA THR A 161 11.06 -15.07 -10.64
C THR A 161 9.95 -15.95 -11.24
N LEU A 162 9.86 -17.21 -10.84
CA LEU A 162 8.79 -18.13 -11.24
C LEU A 162 7.41 -17.69 -10.71
N LYS A 163 7.31 -17.33 -9.42
CA LYS A 163 6.07 -16.80 -8.82
C LYS A 163 5.58 -15.55 -9.56
N ARG A 164 6.48 -14.59 -9.80
CA ARG A 164 6.19 -13.37 -10.57
C ARG A 164 5.65 -13.65 -11.97
N LYS A 165 6.34 -14.49 -12.76
CA LYS A 165 5.90 -14.85 -14.12
C LYS A 165 4.52 -15.52 -14.12
N LEU A 166 4.27 -16.37 -13.13
CA LEU A 166 2.98 -17.02 -12.94
C LEU A 166 1.89 -16.06 -12.41
N GLY A 167 2.23 -14.83 -12.04
CA GLY A 167 1.28 -13.87 -11.47
C GLY A 167 0.91 -14.17 -10.03
N LEU A 168 1.70 -15.01 -9.35
CA LEU A 168 1.47 -15.47 -7.99
C LEU A 168 2.00 -14.49 -6.92
N GLU A 169 2.31 -13.26 -7.31
CA GLU A 169 2.73 -12.15 -6.43
C GLU A 169 1.68 -11.05 -6.46
N ALA A 170 1.42 -10.40 -5.33
CA ALA A 170 0.58 -9.22 -5.30
C ALA A 170 1.19 -8.21 -6.28
N ARG A 171 0.44 -7.79 -7.31
CA ARG A 171 0.95 -6.84 -8.31
C ARG A 171 1.33 -5.56 -7.56
N PRO A 172 2.58 -5.08 -7.64
CA PRO A 172 2.93 -3.81 -7.04
C PRO A 172 2.13 -2.69 -7.72
N ALA A 173 1.61 -1.77 -6.92
CA ALA A 173 0.83 -0.62 -7.38
C ALA A 173 1.66 0.39 -8.18
N THR A 174 3.00 0.27 -8.18
CA THR A 174 3.92 1.14 -8.92
C THR A 174 4.99 0.31 -9.63
N SER A 175 5.35 0.69 -10.85
CA SER A 175 6.40 0.02 -11.65
C SER A 175 7.52 0.97 -12.10
N THR A 176 7.48 2.23 -11.67
CA THR A 176 8.35 3.28 -12.19
C THR A 176 9.54 3.49 -11.28
N VAL A 177 10.75 3.29 -11.81
CA VAL A 177 12.01 3.67 -11.17
C VAL A 177 12.67 4.79 -11.96
N CYS A 178 13.24 5.76 -11.25
CA CYS A 178 14.00 6.85 -11.83
C CYS A 178 15.45 6.82 -11.30
N PRO A 179 16.37 6.08 -11.94
CA PRO A 179 17.76 5.93 -11.45
C PRO A 179 18.56 7.24 -11.43
N THR A 180 18.07 8.28 -12.11
CA THR A 180 18.70 9.59 -12.19
C THR A 180 17.91 10.65 -11.41
N LEU A 181 17.10 10.24 -10.43
CA LEU A 181 16.21 11.13 -9.67
C LEU A 181 16.97 12.28 -9.01
N PHE A 182 18.16 12.01 -8.46
CA PHE A 182 19.03 12.98 -7.79
C PHE A 182 20.37 13.19 -8.51
N ALA A 183 20.47 12.83 -9.79
CA ALA A 183 21.69 13.10 -10.56
C ALA A 183 21.99 14.62 -10.56
N GLU A 184 23.28 14.99 -10.52
CA GLU A 184 23.68 16.40 -10.62
C GLU A 184 23.21 16.99 -11.95
N ALA A 185 22.25 17.90 -11.90
CA ALA A 185 21.87 18.72 -13.04
C ALA A 185 22.85 19.90 -13.14
N GLN A 186 23.28 20.25 -14.35
CA GLN A 186 24.02 21.50 -14.53
C GLN A 186 23.14 22.69 -14.13
N PRO A 187 23.61 23.61 -13.28
CA PRO A 187 22.87 24.82 -12.96
C PRO A 187 22.67 25.63 -14.24
N THR A 188 21.44 25.65 -14.76
CA THR A 188 21.10 26.51 -15.89
C THR A 188 20.60 27.84 -15.36
N ALA A 189 21.22 28.94 -15.78
CA ALA A 189 20.70 30.27 -15.49
C ALA A 189 19.23 30.39 -15.94
N PRO A 190 18.42 31.21 -15.26
CA PRO A 190 17.04 31.48 -15.69
C PRO A 190 17.03 31.87 -17.17
N PRO A 191 16.13 31.29 -17.98
CA PRO A 191 16.06 31.63 -19.39
C PRO A 191 15.74 33.12 -19.54
N ALA A 192 16.33 33.78 -20.53
CA ALA A 192 15.97 35.15 -20.91
C ALA A 192 14.60 35.15 -21.62
N ALA A 193 13.56 34.82 -20.86
CA ALA A 193 12.17 34.70 -21.32
C ALA A 193 11.28 35.70 -20.58
N GLU A 194 10.20 36.10 -21.25
CA GLU A 194 9.16 36.93 -20.67
C GLU A 194 7.83 36.17 -20.63
N ILE A 195 7.11 36.27 -19.50
CA ILE A 195 5.79 35.64 -19.30
C ILE A 195 4.68 36.66 -19.09
N THR A 196 3.43 36.24 -19.31
CA THR A 196 2.23 36.98 -18.88
C THR A 196 1.42 36.14 -17.91
N ILE A 197 1.29 36.60 -16.68
CA ILE A 197 0.50 35.96 -15.63
C ILE A 197 -0.94 36.46 -15.76
N VAL A 198 -1.89 35.54 -15.81
CA VAL A 198 -3.33 35.79 -15.79
C VAL A 198 -3.84 35.37 -14.42
N LEU A 199 -4.32 36.36 -13.65
CA LEU A 199 -4.79 36.18 -12.27
C LEU A 199 -6.29 36.56 -12.20
N PRO A 200 -7.22 35.61 -12.39
CA PRO A 200 -8.63 35.85 -12.11
C PRO A 200 -8.84 35.95 -10.60
N VAL A 201 -9.62 36.93 -10.16
CA VAL A 201 -9.91 37.19 -8.74
C VAL A 201 -11.42 37.25 -8.56
N TYR A 202 -11.94 36.37 -7.70
CA TYR A 202 -13.32 36.40 -7.22
C TYR A 202 -13.33 35.97 -5.75
N ASN A 203 -13.53 36.92 -4.83
CA ASN A 203 -13.39 36.71 -3.38
C ASN A 203 -11.99 36.22 -2.96
N ALA A 204 -11.87 35.50 -1.83
CA ALA A 204 -10.62 35.01 -1.22
C ALA A 204 -9.64 36.13 -0.79
N PHE A 205 -10.20 37.19 -0.18
CA PHE A 205 -9.42 38.35 0.28
C PHE A 205 -8.35 38.00 1.33
N ASP A 206 -8.57 36.94 2.10
CA ASP A 206 -7.65 36.43 3.10
C ASP A 206 -6.31 35.95 2.51
N LEU A 207 -6.32 35.45 1.26
CA LEU A 207 -5.14 34.90 0.58
C LEU A 207 -4.54 35.88 -0.43
N LEU A 208 -5.37 36.70 -1.04
CA LEU A 208 -5.00 37.57 -2.15
C LEU A 208 -3.76 38.45 -1.89
N PRO A 209 -3.61 39.11 -0.71
CA PRO A 209 -2.40 39.88 -0.41
C PRO A 209 -1.11 39.07 -0.44
N GLU A 210 -1.13 37.86 0.12
CA GLU A 210 0.03 36.96 0.16
C GLU A 210 0.39 36.49 -1.25
N VAL A 211 -0.62 36.10 -2.05
CA VAL A 211 -0.43 35.67 -3.44
C VAL A 211 0.21 36.79 -4.28
N LEU A 212 -0.31 38.01 -4.20
CA LEU A 212 0.22 39.15 -4.94
C LEU A 212 1.66 39.49 -4.52
N GLN A 213 1.95 39.43 -3.23
CA GLN A 213 3.29 39.69 -2.71
C GLN A 213 4.28 38.62 -3.16
N ARG A 214 3.93 37.33 -3.05
CA ARG A 214 4.74 36.21 -3.55
C ARG A 214 5.01 36.33 -5.04
N VAL A 215 4.04 36.74 -5.86
CA VAL A 215 4.32 36.93 -7.30
C VAL A 215 5.35 38.04 -7.55
N ILE A 216 5.31 39.15 -6.80
CA ILE A 216 6.32 40.21 -6.92
C ILE A 216 7.70 39.70 -6.49
N ASP A 217 7.78 39.03 -5.35
CA ASP A 217 9.05 38.71 -4.69
C ASP A 217 9.71 37.44 -5.27
N HIS A 218 8.92 36.46 -5.70
CA HIS A 218 9.40 35.12 -6.04
C HIS A 218 9.52 34.86 -7.55
N THR A 219 9.00 35.74 -8.41
CA THR A 219 9.04 35.55 -9.86
C THR A 219 10.40 35.96 -10.43
N ASP A 220 11.16 34.98 -10.91
CA ASP A 220 12.55 35.13 -11.36
C ASP A 220 12.71 35.42 -12.87
N LEU A 221 11.61 35.42 -13.63
CA LEU A 221 11.58 35.83 -15.03
C LEU A 221 11.10 37.28 -15.21
N ASN A 222 11.32 37.87 -16.39
CA ASN A 222 10.60 39.10 -16.69
C ASN A 222 9.11 38.78 -16.88
N TRP A 223 8.23 39.54 -16.24
CA TRP A 223 6.81 39.22 -16.22
C TRP A 223 5.94 40.45 -16.45
N LYS A 224 4.73 40.18 -16.94
CA LYS A 224 3.57 41.07 -16.93
C LYS A 224 2.42 40.36 -16.25
N MET A 225 1.51 41.11 -15.65
CA MET A 225 0.35 40.53 -14.97
C MET A 225 -0.94 41.18 -15.45
N ILE A 226 -1.95 40.36 -15.69
CA ILE A 226 -3.32 40.78 -15.99
C ILE A 226 -4.20 40.24 -14.89
N ILE A 227 -4.64 41.13 -14.00
CA ILE A 227 -5.58 40.81 -12.92
C ILE A 227 -6.98 41.05 -13.44
N VAL A 228 -7.85 40.04 -13.35
CA VAL A 228 -9.28 40.19 -13.68
C VAL A 228 -10.10 40.07 -12.41
N GLU A 229 -10.52 41.21 -11.88
CA GLU A 229 -11.45 41.29 -10.76
C GLU A 229 -12.87 41.03 -11.28
N ASP A 230 -13.45 39.89 -10.93
CA ASP A 230 -14.69 39.37 -11.51
C ASP A 230 -15.95 39.74 -10.71
N CYS A 231 -16.05 41.01 -10.29
CA CYS A 231 -17.17 41.51 -9.51
C CYS A 231 -17.39 40.69 -8.22
N SER A 232 -16.32 40.59 -7.42
CA SER A 232 -16.30 39.93 -6.11
C SER A 232 -17.44 40.42 -5.22
N SER A 233 -18.09 39.49 -4.52
CA SER A 233 -19.12 39.81 -3.54
C SER A 233 -18.53 40.39 -2.26
N ASP A 234 -17.28 40.04 -1.94
CA ASP A 234 -16.52 40.66 -0.87
C ASP A 234 -16.13 42.10 -1.28
N GLN A 235 -16.69 43.07 -0.54
CA GLN A 235 -16.51 44.49 -0.80
C GLN A 235 -15.08 44.99 -0.56
N ALA A 236 -14.22 44.21 0.13
CA ALA A 236 -12.83 44.57 0.40
C ALA A 236 -11.92 44.40 -0.83
N VAL A 237 -12.22 43.44 -1.72
CA VAL A 237 -11.31 43.01 -2.81
C VAL A 237 -10.99 44.14 -3.79
N ARG A 238 -12.02 44.78 -4.36
CA ARG A 238 -11.83 45.80 -5.41
C ARG A 238 -11.13 47.06 -4.88
N PRO A 239 -11.53 47.67 -3.74
CA PRO A 239 -10.79 48.78 -3.14
C PRO A 239 -9.34 48.42 -2.83
N TYR A 240 -9.10 47.21 -2.31
CA TYR A 240 -7.75 46.75 -2.03
C TYR A 240 -6.88 46.67 -3.29
N LEU A 241 -7.35 46.02 -4.36
CA LEU A 241 -6.58 45.90 -5.62
C LEU A 241 -6.21 47.27 -6.21
N ARG A 242 -7.14 48.24 -6.16
CA ARG A 242 -6.89 49.62 -6.58
C ARG A 242 -5.83 50.30 -5.71
N SER A 243 -5.95 50.15 -4.38
CA SER A 243 -5.01 50.73 -3.41
C SER A 243 -3.61 50.14 -3.55
N TRP A 244 -3.52 48.81 -3.61
CA TRP A 244 -2.29 48.05 -3.81
C TRP A 244 -1.59 48.48 -5.09
N LEU A 245 -2.29 48.52 -6.23
CA LEU A 245 -1.72 48.94 -7.51
C LEU A 245 -1.20 50.39 -7.49
N LYS A 246 -1.92 51.29 -6.80
CA LYS A 246 -1.52 52.70 -6.63
C LYS A 246 -0.28 52.85 -5.74
N GLY A 247 -0.13 51.98 -4.74
CA GLY A 247 1.00 51.97 -3.81
C GLY A 247 2.30 51.40 -4.41
N LEU A 248 2.23 50.65 -5.51
CA LEU A 248 3.40 50.04 -6.13
C LEU A 248 4.31 51.08 -6.82
N PRO A 249 5.64 50.89 -6.77
CA PRO A 249 6.59 51.65 -7.58
C PRO A 249 6.22 51.63 -9.07
N ARG A 250 6.47 52.75 -9.77
CA ARG A 250 6.09 52.91 -11.19
C ARG A 250 6.61 51.80 -12.12
N PHE A 251 7.81 51.29 -11.85
CA PHE A 251 8.41 50.22 -12.65
C PHE A 251 7.68 48.87 -12.48
N LEU A 252 7.00 48.63 -11.35
CA LEU A 252 6.16 47.47 -11.13
C LEU A 252 4.72 47.70 -11.62
N SER A 253 4.11 48.83 -11.26
CA SER A 253 2.72 49.11 -11.66
C SER A 253 2.55 49.19 -13.19
N SER A 254 3.58 49.59 -13.93
CA SER A 254 3.58 49.55 -15.41
C SER A 254 3.56 48.13 -16.02
N LYS A 255 3.87 47.09 -15.24
CA LYS A 255 3.80 45.68 -15.66
C LYS A 255 2.44 45.05 -15.41
N ILE A 256 1.54 45.73 -14.70
CA ILE A 256 0.28 45.18 -14.20
C ILE A 256 -0.90 45.89 -14.87
N THR A 257 -1.84 45.09 -15.39
CA THR A 257 -3.12 45.58 -15.92
C THR A 257 -4.25 45.03 -15.05
N LEU A 258 -4.98 45.92 -14.37
CA LEU A 258 -6.19 45.57 -13.64
C LEU A 258 -7.42 45.73 -14.55
N VAL A 259 -8.21 44.67 -14.66
CA VAL A 259 -9.47 44.63 -15.41
C VAL A 259 -10.59 44.34 -14.43
N GLU A 260 -11.52 45.28 -14.30
CA GLU A 260 -12.69 45.12 -13.42
C GLU A 260 -13.90 44.77 -14.26
N ASN A 261 -14.56 43.65 -13.95
CA ASN A 261 -15.81 43.28 -14.61
C ASN A 261 -17.00 44.01 -13.94
N PRO A 262 -17.97 44.49 -14.74
CA PRO A 262 -19.17 45.15 -14.21
C PRO A 262 -20.14 44.18 -13.53
N GLU A 263 -20.06 42.89 -13.87
CA GLU A 263 -20.87 41.80 -13.34
C GLU A 263 -20.00 40.54 -13.20
N ASN A 264 -20.44 39.55 -12.42
CA ASN A 264 -19.72 38.29 -12.26
C ASN A 264 -19.89 37.43 -13.53
N LEU A 265 -18.84 37.34 -14.33
CA LEU A 265 -18.81 36.59 -15.60
C LEU A 265 -18.43 35.11 -15.40
N GLY A 266 -17.90 34.76 -14.23
CA GLY A 266 -17.35 33.45 -13.93
C GLY A 266 -15.93 33.26 -14.48
N PHE A 267 -15.24 32.27 -13.91
CA PHE A 267 -13.83 31.97 -14.18
C PHE A 267 -13.48 31.95 -15.67
N ILE A 268 -14.20 31.13 -16.46
CA ILE A 268 -13.88 30.90 -17.88
C ILE A 268 -13.95 32.19 -18.70
N ARG A 269 -14.98 33.02 -18.50
CA ARG A 269 -15.15 34.26 -19.26
C ARG A 269 -14.13 35.32 -18.85
N SER A 270 -13.83 35.40 -17.56
CA SER A 270 -12.80 36.27 -17.00
C SER A 270 -11.41 35.92 -17.51
N VAL A 271 -11.05 34.63 -17.49
CA VAL A 271 -9.80 34.13 -18.08
C VAL A 271 -9.76 34.41 -19.57
N ASN A 272 -10.82 34.14 -20.34
CA ASN A 272 -10.87 34.42 -21.77
C ASN A 272 -10.65 35.91 -22.11
N LYS A 273 -11.15 36.83 -21.27
CA LYS A 273 -10.91 38.27 -21.40
C LYS A 273 -9.43 38.60 -21.18
N ALA A 274 -8.80 38.01 -20.16
CA ALA A 274 -7.37 38.15 -19.92
C ALA A 274 -6.51 37.53 -21.02
N LEU A 275 -6.83 36.32 -21.51
CA LEU A 275 -6.13 35.67 -22.62
C LEU A 275 -6.14 36.57 -23.86
N LYS A 276 -7.29 37.18 -24.20
CA LYS A 276 -7.38 38.13 -25.32
C LYS A 276 -6.41 39.32 -25.17
N LEU A 277 -6.21 39.81 -23.96
CA LEU A 277 -5.26 40.89 -23.67
C LEU A 277 -3.81 40.38 -23.71
N ALA A 278 -3.53 39.24 -23.09
CA ALA A 278 -2.23 38.59 -23.10
C ALA A 278 -1.74 38.29 -24.52
N MET A 279 -2.65 37.98 -25.44
CA MET A 279 -2.35 37.73 -26.85
C MET A 279 -1.73 38.93 -27.58
N LYS A 280 -1.84 40.16 -27.04
CA LYS A 280 -1.15 41.35 -27.57
C LYS A 280 0.36 41.31 -27.34
N HIS A 281 0.83 40.52 -26.38
CA HIS A 281 2.25 40.33 -26.08
C HIS A 281 2.80 39.11 -26.84
N ARG A 282 4.14 38.95 -26.91
CA ARG A 282 4.77 37.80 -27.57
C ARG A 282 5.13 36.66 -26.61
N ASN A 283 4.55 36.70 -25.41
CA ASN A 283 4.98 35.93 -24.26
C ASN A 283 4.15 34.65 -24.10
N HIS A 284 4.71 33.63 -23.45
CA HIS A 284 3.93 32.52 -22.91
C HIS A 284 3.00 33.03 -21.81
N VAL A 285 1.90 32.33 -21.57
CA VAL A 285 0.92 32.72 -20.56
C VAL A 285 0.98 31.74 -19.39
N VAL A 286 0.84 32.24 -18.17
CA VAL A 286 0.60 31.41 -17.00
C VAL A 286 -0.77 31.74 -16.44
N LEU A 287 -1.64 30.73 -16.34
CA LEU A 287 -2.87 30.82 -15.58
C LEU A 287 -2.51 30.57 -14.11
N LEU A 288 -2.79 31.51 -13.22
CA LEU A 288 -2.50 31.41 -11.80
C LEU A 288 -3.76 31.81 -11.03
N ASN A 289 -4.29 30.94 -10.18
CA ASN A 289 -5.44 31.29 -9.35
C ASN A 289 -5.05 32.24 -8.21
N SER A 290 -6.04 32.98 -7.69
CA SER A 290 -5.87 33.94 -6.60
C SER A 290 -5.61 33.33 -5.22
N ASP A 291 -5.48 32.01 -5.14
CA ASP A 291 -5.25 31.18 -3.95
C ASP A 291 -4.07 30.20 -4.14
N ALA A 292 -3.26 30.42 -5.18
CA ALA A 292 -2.06 29.67 -5.49
C ALA A 292 -0.81 30.42 -5.00
N LEU A 293 -0.09 29.85 -4.04
CA LEU A 293 1.08 30.45 -3.41
C LEU A 293 2.36 29.92 -4.03
N VAL A 294 2.98 30.74 -4.87
CA VAL A 294 4.18 30.38 -5.61
C VAL A 294 5.46 30.46 -4.75
N PRO A 295 6.37 29.47 -4.82
CA PRO A 295 7.66 29.53 -4.13
C PRO A 295 8.68 30.38 -4.89
N GLU A 296 9.83 30.65 -4.26
CA GLU A 296 10.95 31.35 -4.90
C GLU A 296 11.43 30.65 -6.19
N GLY A 297 11.68 31.42 -7.26
CA GLY A 297 12.23 30.88 -8.50
C GLY A 297 11.28 29.94 -9.26
N TRP A 298 9.97 30.08 -9.08
CA TRP A 298 8.98 29.18 -9.67
C TRP A 298 8.84 29.32 -11.19
N ALA A 299 8.96 30.54 -11.73
CA ALA A 299 8.54 30.85 -13.09
C ALA A 299 9.49 30.25 -14.14
N SER A 300 10.79 30.30 -13.90
CA SER A 300 11.77 29.62 -14.77
C SER A 300 11.56 28.10 -14.78
N ARG A 301 11.36 27.48 -13.61
CA ARG A 301 11.12 26.03 -13.47
C ARG A 301 9.85 25.59 -14.19
N LEU A 302 8.77 26.36 -14.06
CA LEU A 302 7.50 26.05 -14.74
C LEU A 302 7.59 26.20 -16.27
N LEU A 303 8.31 27.22 -16.75
CA LEU A 303 8.38 27.53 -18.17
C LEU A 303 9.41 26.67 -18.92
N ARG A 304 10.46 26.21 -18.23
CA ARG A 304 11.62 25.55 -18.85
C ARG A 304 11.25 24.43 -19.83
N PRO A 305 10.35 23.47 -19.52
CA PRO A 305 10.03 22.39 -20.45
C PRO A 305 9.45 22.89 -21.78
N MET A 306 8.71 24.00 -21.77
CA MET A 306 8.18 24.61 -23.01
C MET A 306 9.23 25.30 -23.87
N LEU A 307 10.31 25.79 -23.25
CA LEU A 307 11.40 26.44 -23.96
C LEU A 307 12.35 25.40 -24.57
N ASP A 308 12.53 24.27 -23.88
CA ASP A 308 13.34 23.15 -24.35
C ASP A 308 12.63 22.36 -25.46
N ASP A 309 11.29 22.24 -25.41
CA ASP A 309 10.50 21.59 -26.45
C ASP A 309 9.25 22.41 -26.84
N GLY A 310 9.26 22.91 -28.07
CA GLY A 310 8.16 23.69 -28.64
C GLY A 310 6.85 22.90 -28.86
N GLN A 311 6.87 21.57 -28.77
CA GLN A 311 5.66 20.73 -28.82
C GLN A 311 4.88 20.74 -27.50
N VAL A 312 5.50 21.15 -26.40
CA VAL A 312 4.84 21.22 -25.08
C VAL A 312 3.80 22.34 -25.08
N ALA A 313 2.53 21.95 -24.95
CA ALA A 313 1.39 22.84 -24.92
C ALA A 313 1.09 23.38 -23.52
N THR A 314 1.26 22.55 -22.47
CA THR A 314 1.12 22.96 -21.06
C THR A 314 2.18 22.34 -20.16
N VAL A 315 2.52 23.06 -19.08
CA VAL A 315 3.27 22.52 -17.94
C VAL A 315 2.53 22.90 -16.66
N THR A 316 2.39 21.94 -15.74
CA THR A 316 1.74 22.11 -14.45
C THR A 316 2.69 21.67 -13.32
N PRO A 317 2.81 22.41 -12.21
CA PRO A 317 3.59 21.97 -11.05
C PRO A 317 2.83 20.94 -10.23
N MET A 318 3.54 20.28 -9.30
CA MET A 318 2.87 19.52 -8.25
C MET A 318 2.24 20.45 -7.21
N SER A 319 1.26 19.97 -6.46
CA SER A 319 0.55 20.74 -5.42
C SER A 319 0.02 19.84 -4.30
N ASN A 320 -0.50 20.45 -3.25
CA ASN A 320 -1.31 19.78 -2.23
C ASN A 320 -2.76 19.55 -2.67
N ASP A 321 -3.22 20.22 -3.74
CA ASP A 321 -4.56 20.06 -4.31
C ASP A 321 -4.55 20.26 -5.85
N ALA A 322 -4.04 19.26 -6.58
CA ALA A 322 -3.93 19.26 -8.04
C ALA A 322 -4.24 17.88 -8.65
N GLU A 323 -5.29 17.22 -8.19
CA GLU A 323 -5.78 15.93 -8.71
C GLU A 323 -4.67 14.87 -8.85
N ILE A 324 -4.37 14.42 -10.07
CA ILE A 324 -3.33 13.43 -10.37
C ILE A 324 -1.89 13.93 -10.06
N PHE A 325 -1.70 15.23 -9.81
CA PHE A 325 -0.42 15.82 -9.42
C PHE A 325 -0.31 16.09 -7.91
N THR A 326 -1.32 15.71 -7.11
CA THR A 326 -1.36 15.96 -5.67
C THR A 326 -0.31 15.16 -4.87
N ALA A 327 0.56 15.85 -4.12
CA ALA A 327 1.44 15.22 -3.13
C ALA A 327 0.96 15.52 -1.71
N PRO A 328 1.10 14.58 -0.75
CA PRO A 328 1.88 13.33 -0.81
C PRO A 328 1.14 12.14 -1.44
N ALA A 329 -0.18 12.19 -1.59
CA ALA A 329 -0.98 11.10 -2.14
C ALA A 329 -1.80 11.56 -3.34
N ILE A 330 -1.71 10.79 -4.42
CA ILE A 330 -2.38 11.09 -5.68
C ILE A 330 -3.90 11.20 -5.47
N CYS A 331 -4.52 12.23 -6.06
CA CYS A 331 -5.95 12.54 -5.93
C CYS A 331 -6.45 12.73 -4.48
N ASN A 332 -5.57 12.88 -3.49
CA ASN A 332 -5.95 13.07 -2.10
C ASN A 332 -5.43 14.40 -1.58
N ARG A 333 -6.30 15.41 -1.57
CA ARG A 333 -5.99 16.75 -1.08
C ARG A 333 -5.53 16.69 0.38
N ILE A 334 -4.52 17.50 0.69
CA ILE A 334 -4.18 17.83 2.07
C ILE A 334 -4.12 19.34 2.27
N ASP A 335 -4.44 19.80 3.47
CA ASP A 335 -4.23 21.18 3.86
C ASP A 335 -2.82 21.35 4.40
N LEU A 336 -2.20 22.49 4.07
CA LEU A 336 -0.87 22.86 4.50
C LEU A 336 -0.93 24.03 5.49
N THR A 337 -0.01 24.04 6.44
CA THR A 337 0.23 25.19 7.32
C THR A 337 1.29 26.12 6.69
N PRO A 338 1.28 27.42 7.02
CA PRO A 338 2.21 28.38 6.42
C PRO A 338 3.67 27.94 6.54
N GLY A 339 4.38 27.92 5.40
CA GLY A 339 5.78 27.51 5.30
C GLY A 339 6.02 26.03 4.94
N GLU A 340 5.04 25.14 5.13
CA GLU A 340 5.18 23.73 4.75
C GLU A 340 5.38 23.57 3.24
N ALA A 341 4.67 24.36 2.43
CA ALA A 341 4.81 24.37 0.98
C ALA A 341 6.24 24.73 0.53
N ASP A 342 6.88 25.67 1.20
CA ASP A 342 8.24 26.10 0.89
C ASP A 342 9.26 25.02 1.27
N VAL A 343 9.02 24.26 2.35
CA VAL A 343 9.82 23.08 2.71
C VAL A 343 9.70 21.98 1.65
N ILE A 344 8.49 21.71 1.18
CA ILE A 344 8.24 20.74 0.11
C ILE A 344 8.92 21.19 -1.18
N ASP A 345 8.79 22.45 -1.58
CA ASP A 345 9.43 22.97 -2.80
C ASP A 345 10.96 22.90 -2.72
N LYS A 346 11.54 23.18 -1.55
CA LYS A 346 12.99 23.01 -1.35
C LYS A 346 13.45 21.56 -1.56
N ALA A 347 12.63 20.58 -1.21
CA ALA A 347 12.88 19.18 -1.53
C ALA A 347 12.70 18.89 -3.04
N ALA A 348 11.70 19.52 -3.67
CA ALA A 348 11.45 19.44 -5.11
C ALA A 348 12.65 19.94 -5.94
N GLN A 349 13.32 21.01 -5.50
CA GLN A 349 14.49 21.58 -6.18
C GLN A 349 15.70 20.62 -6.26
N ARG A 350 15.76 19.59 -5.41
CA ARG A 350 16.81 18.55 -5.45
C ARG A 350 16.60 17.53 -6.57
N LEU A 351 15.41 17.49 -7.16
CA LEU A 351 15.05 16.52 -8.18
C LEU A 351 15.63 16.92 -9.54
N HIS A 352 16.09 15.93 -10.31
CA HIS A 352 16.64 16.19 -11.63
C HIS A 352 15.52 16.63 -12.62
N PRO A 353 15.60 17.83 -13.22
CA PRO A 353 14.48 18.42 -13.99
C PRO A 353 14.00 17.59 -15.17
N GLN A 354 14.91 17.00 -15.95
CA GLN A 354 14.54 16.23 -17.13
C GLN A 354 14.16 14.78 -16.81
N ALA A 355 14.67 14.22 -15.71
CA ALA A 355 14.44 12.82 -15.36
C ALA A 355 13.06 12.63 -14.72
N THR A 356 12.55 13.67 -14.08
CA THR A 356 11.25 13.66 -13.38
C THR A 356 10.10 14.17 -14.22
N LEU A 357 10.39 14.87 -15.32
CA LEU A 357 9.39 15.38 -16.25
C LEU A 357 8.58 14.23 -16.85
N SER A 358 7.26 14.30 -16.72
CA SER A 358 6.36 13.23 -17.17
C SER A 358 5.22 13.77 -18.01
N GLY A 359 4.86 13.02 -19.05
CA GLY A 359 3.65 13.28 -19.83
C GLY A 359 2.40 13.00 -19.02
N ALA A 360 1.39 13.84 -19.18
CA ALA A 360 0.10 13.74 -18.51
C ALA A 360 -1.05 13.82 -19.52
N PRO A 361 -2.24 13.27 -19.18
CA PRO A 361 -3.41 13.38 -20.05
C PRO A 361 -3.94 14.81 -20.16
N THR A 362 -3.70 15.66 -19.15
CA THR A 362 -4.11 17.07 -19.11
C THR A 362 -3.20 17.88 -18.19
N GLY A 363 -3.23 19.22 -18.31
CA GLY A 363 -2.77 20.12 -17.26
C GLY A 363 -3.89 20.44 -16.24
N VAL A 364 -3.52 21.03 -15.10
CA VAL A 364 -4.46 21.45 -14.04
C VAL A 364 -4.46 22.98 -13.92
N GLY A 365 -5.63 23.61 -14.00
CA GLY A 365 -5.79 25.05 -14.23
C GLY A 365 -5.41 25.99 -13.09
N PHE A 366 -5.11 25.51 -11.88
CA PHE A 366 -4.79 26.36 -10.73
C PHE A 366 -3.45 27.13 -10.90
N CYS A 367 -2.48 26.47 -11.53
CA CYS A 367 -1.18 27.01 -11.90
C CYS A 367 -0.71 26.26 -13.15
N MET A 368 -0.87 26.85 -14.33
CA MET A 368 -0.59 26.18 -15.60
C MET A 368 0.06 27.14 -16.58
N SER A 369 1.25 26.80 -17.08
CA SER A 369 1.82 27.50 -18.21
C SER A 369 1.17 27.03 -19.51
N MET A 370 0.93 27.95 -20.43
CA MET A 370 0.28 27.74 -21.71
C MET A 370 1.16 28.28 -22.82
N ASN A 371 1.50 27.39 -23.76
CA ASN A 371 2.41 27.74 -24.84
C ASN A 371 1.73 28.70 -25.82
N ARG A 372 2.41 29.80 -26.13
CA ARG A 372 1.89 30.83 -27.02
C ARG A 372 1.54 30.30 -28.42
N SER A 373 2.30 29.36 -28.97
CA SER A 373 2.03 28.80 -30.30
C SER A 373 0.67 28.10 -30.35
N TYR A 374 0.34 27.34 -29.30
CA TYR A 374 -0.95 26.68 -29.13
C TYR A 374 -2.06 27.67 -28.78
N LEU A 375 -1.81 28.65 -27.91
CA LEU A 375 -2.77 29.72 -27.60
C LEU A 375 -3.16 30.55 -28.83
N LYS A 376 -2.27 30.76 -29.82
CA LYS A 376 -2.65 31.40 -31.09
C LYS A 376 -3.72 30.61 -31.85
N ARG A 377 -3.67 29.28 -31.78
CA ARG A 377 -4.58 28.35 -32.46
C ARG A 377 -5.85 28.11 -31.64
N LEU A 378 -5.71 28.09 -30.32
CA LEU A 378 -6.76 27.85 -29.33
C LEU A 378 -6.82 29.06 -28.36
N PRO A 379 -7.34 30.22 -28.81
CA PRO A 379 -7.21 31.48 -28.07
C PRO A 379 -8.15 31.61 -26.87
N ARG A 380 -9.01 30.62 -26.63
CA ARG A 380 -10.08 30.66 -25.62
C ARG A 380 -10.35 29.28 -25.04
N LEU A 381 -10.75 29.26 -23.78
CA LEU A 381 -11.41 28.17 -23.09
C LEU A 381 -12.89 28.09 -23.53
N ASP A 382 -13.45 26.89 -23.59
CA ASP A 382 -14.83 26.67 -24.06
C ASP A 382 -15.84 27.07 -22.98
N THR A 383 -16.75 27.98 -23.29
CA THR A 383 -17.72 28.50 -22.32
C THR A 383 -18.86 27.52 -22.01
N VAL A 384 -18.92 26.36 -22.67
CA VAL A 384 -19.92 25.31 -22.39
C VAL A 384 -19.85 24.82 -20.94
N PHE A 385 -18.66 24.85 -20.32
CA PHE A 385 -18.43 24.43 -18.93
C PHE A 385 -18.93 25.45 -17.89
N GLY A 386 -19.51 26.57 -18.32
CA GLY A 386 -20.19 27.51 -17.44
C GLY A 386 -19.24 28.22 -16.48
N ARG A 387 -19.26 27.80 -15.20
CA ARG A 387 -18.49 28.44 -14.11
C ARG A 387 -17.14 27.79 -13.82
N GLY A 388 -16.77 26.72 -14.53
CA GLY A 388 -15.48 26.02 -14.40
C GLY A 388 -15.64 24.50 -14.38
N TYR A 389 -14.54 23.79 -14.12
CA TYR A 389 -14.40 22.33 -14.13
C TYR A 389 -14.55 21.73 -15.54
N GLY A 390 -13.43 21.34 -16.16
CA GLY A 390 -13.35 20.67 -17.47
C GLY A 390 -12.90 21.56 -18.62
N GLU A 391 -12.85 22.88 -18.45
CA GLU A 391 -12.38 23.81 -19.49
C GLU A 391 -10.90 23.64 -19.83
N GLU A 392 -10.07 23.37 -18.82
CA GLU A 392 -8.64 23.09 -18.96
C GLU A 392 -8.43 21.74 -19.63
N VAL A 393 -9.23 20.73 -19.26
CA VAL A 393 -9.21 19.40 -19.89
C VAL A 393 -9.55 19.53 -21.38
N ASP A 394 -10.63 20.23 -21.70
CA ASP A 394 -11.04 20.44 -23.08
C ASP A 394 -9.99 21.21 -23.90
N TRP A 395 -9.39 22.25 -23.33
CA TRP A 395 -8.31 22.98 -24.00
C TRP A 395 -7.08 22.10 -24.23
N CYS A 396 -6.69 21.30 -23.23
CA CYS A 396 -5.57 20.36 -23.34
C CYS A 396 -5.84 19.32 -24.42
N GLN A 397 -6.99 18.66 -24.40
CA GLN A 397 -7.35 17.66 -25.41
C GLN A 397 -7.39 18.25 -26.83
N LYS A 398 -7.87 19.49 -27.00
CA LYS A 398 -7.77 20.22 -28.27
C LYS A 398 -6.32 20.49 -28.67
N ALA A 399 -5.46 20.90 -27.74
CA ALA A 399 -4.05 21.15 -28.02
C ALA A 399 -3.31 19.85 -28.38
N ARG A 400 -3.63 18.74 -27.72
CA ARG A 400 -3.12 17.42 -28.01
C ARG A 400 -3.50 16.93 -29.40
N ALA A 401 -4.74 17.16 -29.82
CA ALA A 401 -5.18 16.90 -31.20
C ALA A 401 -4.38 17.70 -32.26
N LEU A 402 -3.71 18.79 -31.84
CA LEU A 402 -2.83 19.61 -32.67
C LEU A 402 -1.34 19.25 -32.55
N GLY A 403 -1.01 18.13 -31.87
CA GLY A 403 0.35 17.65 -31.61
C GLY A 403 0.96 18.13 -30.28
N GLY A 404 0.15 18.75 -29.40
CA GLY A 404 0.59 19.28 -28.12
C GLY A 404 0.83 18.22 -27.05
N ALA A 405 1.93 18.35 -26.30
CA ALA A 405 2.18 17.56 -25.10
C ALA A 405 1.80 18.34 -23.83
N HIS A 406 1.33 17.63 -22.81
CA HIS A 406 1.05 18.18 -21.48
C HIS A 406 2.00 17.52 -20.49
N LEU A 407 2.72 18.34 -19.72
CA LEU A 407 3.74 17.85 -18.81
C LEU A 407 3.46 18.27 -17.38
N VAL A 408 3.84 17.41 -16.44
CA VAL A 408 3.98 17.76 -15.02
C VAL A 408 5.45 17.97 -14.70
N THR A 409 5.77 19.00 -13.93
CA THR A 409 7.14 19.29 -13.47
C THR A 409 7.27 19.03 -11.97
N PRO A 410 7.81 17.88 -11.54
CA PRO A 410 7.93 17.56 -10.13
C PRO A 410 8.99 18.36 -9.37
N THR A 411 9.81 19.13 -10.08
CA THR A 411 10.83 20.01 -9.47
C THR A 411 10.26 21.31 -8.91
N LEU A 412 8.94 21.53 -9.02
CA LEU A 412 8.24 22.70 -8.53
C LEU A 412 6.98 22.27 -7.79
N PHE A 413 6.81 22.78 -6.57
CA PHE A 413 5.61 22.61 -5.77
C PHE A 413 4.95 23.96 -5.51
N VAL A 414 3.67 24.10 -5.86
CA VAL A 414 2.88 25.31 -5.63
C VAL A 414 1.71 24.97 -4.73
N GLU A 415 1.58 25.65 -3.60
CA GLU A 415 0.44 25.45 -2.70
C GLU A 415 -0.83 26.01 -3.32
N HIS A 416 -1.92 25.26 -3.20
CA HIS A 416 -3.26 25.65 -3.61
C HIS A 416 -4.18 25.57 -2.39
N ARG A 417 -4.59 26.74 -1.86
CA ARG A 417 -5.24 26.83 -0.54
C ARG A 417 -6.76 27.01 -0.63
N GLY A 418 -7.30 27.52 -1.75
CA GLY A 418 -8.69 27.97 -1.86
C GLY A 418 -9.66 27.05 -2.62
N GLY A 419 -9.65 25.75 -2.34
CA GLY A 419 -10.67 24.82 -2.87
C GLY A 419 -12.01 24.81 -2.09
N ALA A 420 -12.10 25.49 -0.94
CA ALA A 420 -13.21 25.41 0.01
C ALA A 420 -14.42 26.32 -0.31
N SER A 421 -14.28 27.26 -1.26
CA SER A 421 -15.17 28.42 -1.34
C SER A 421 -16.18 28.37 -2.49
N PHE A 422 -16.86 27.25 -2.73
CA PHE A 422 -18.16 27.21 -3.44
C PHE A 422 -18.94 25.94 -3.03
N GLY A 423 -20.15 26.11 -2.50
CA GLY A 423 -20.97 25.11 -1.81
C GLY A 423 -20.98 23.70 -2.42
N SER A 424 -20.74 22.71 -1.56
CA SER A 424 -20.39 21.32 -1.87
C SER A 424 -21.32 20.64 -2.88
N GLU A 425 -22.64 20.83 -2.76
CA GLU A 425 -23.60 20.10 -3.61
C GLU A 425 -23.72 20.69 -5.04
N ALA A 426 -23.83 22.01 -5.16
CA ALA A 426 -23.89 22.68 -6.45
C ALA A 426 -22.58 22.51 -7.24
N LYS A 427 -21.43 22.52 -6.53
CA LYS A 427 -20.11 22.23 -7.10
C LYS A 427 -20.02 20.80 -7.60
N GLN A 428 -20.42 19.82 -6.79
CA GLN A 428 -20.42 18.41 -7.20
C GLN A 428 -21.34 18.14 -8.40
N LYS A 429 -22.55 18.73 -8.42
CA LYS A 429 -23.47 18.64 -9.58
C LYS A 429 -22.85 19.25 -10.84
N LEU A 430 -22.16 20.39 -10.72
CA LEU A 430 -21.46 21.01 -11.85
C LEU A 430 -20.31 20.14 -12.36
N ILE A 431 -19.49 19.59 -11.45
CA ILE A 431 -18.38 18.67 -11.78
C ILE A 431 -18.94 17.44 -12.48
N ALA A 432 -19.96 16.77 -11.93
CA ALA A 432 -20.55 15.58 -12.54
C ALA A 432 -21.12 15.87 -13.94
N LYS A 433 -21.83 16.99 -14.10
CA LYS A 433 -22.36 17.44 -15.39
C LYS A 433 -21.24 17.68 -16.40
N ASN A 434 -20.18 18.39 -16.01
CA ASN A 434 -19.09 18.74 -16.90
C ASN A 434 -18.19 17.54 -17.23
N ASN A 435 -17.99 16.63 -16.29
CA ASN A 435 -17.33 15.34 -16.53
C ASN A 435 -18.09 14.53 -17.58
N ALA A 436 -19.42 14.46 -17.50
CA ALA A 436 -20.22 13.79 -18.54
C ALA A 436 -20.06 14.44 -19.92
N HIS A 437 -19.88 15.77 -19.98
CA HIS A 437 -19.54 16.46 -21.23
C HIS A 437 -18.14 16.08 -21.74
N ILE A 438 -17.13 15.99 -20.85
CA ILE A 438 -15.78 15.55 -21.20
C ILE A 438 -15.77 14.10 -21.69
N SER A 439 -16.34 13.15 -20.94
CA SER A 439 -16.39 11.74 -21.35
C SER A 439 -17.11 11.57 -22.70
N LYS A 440 -18.14 12.36 -22.97
CA LYS A 440 -18.82 12.38 -24.28
C LYS A 440 -17.93 12.93 -25.40
N ARG A 441 -17.17 14.00 -25.15
CA ARG A 441 -16.32 14.65 -26.17
C ARG A 441 -15.00 13.90 -26.40
N TYR A 442 -14.47 13.25 -25.36
CA TYR A 442 -13.17 12.58 -25.35
C TYR A 442 -13.28 11.18 -24.69
N PRO A 443 -13.81 10.17 -25.41
CA PRO A 443 -14.14 8.86 -24.82
C PRO A 443 -12.97 8.07 -24.23
N THR A 444 -11.72 8.37 -24.61
CA THR A 444 -10.52 7.71 -24.08
C THR A 444 -9.92 8.40 -22.85
N TYR A 445 -10.33 9.63 -22.55
CA TYR A 445 -9.69 10.46 -21.53
C TYR A 445 -9.74 9.82 -20.14
N ASP A 446 -10.89 9.28 -19.73
CA ASP A 446 -11.05 8.64 -18.42
C ASP A 446 -10.10 7.44 -18.29
N ALA A 447 -9.94 6.63 -19.33
CA ALA A 447 -9.03 5.49 -19.34
C ALA A 447 -7.56 5.94 -19.23
N GLU A 448 -7.19 7.04 -19.87
CA GLU A 448 -5.84 7.62 -19.80
C GLU A 448 -5.53 8.16 -18.39
N VAL A 449 -6.51 8.81 -17.74
CA VAL A 449 -6.39 9.25 -16.34
C VAL A 449 -6.25 8.05 -15.41
N GLN A 450 -7.06 7.01 -15.57
CA GLN A 450 -6.95 5.81 -14.74
C GLN A 450 -5.61 5.09 -14.93
N GLU A 451 -5.08 5.03 -16.16
CA GLU A 451 -3.76 4.45 -16.39
C GLU A 451 -2.64 5.32 -15.79
N PHE A 452 -2.77 6.66 -15.82
CA PHE A 452 -1.84 7.55 -15.12
C PHE A 452 -1.87 7.30 -13.60
N ILE A 453 -3.06 7.18 -13.00
CA ILE A 453 -3.22 6.90 -11.55
C ILE A 453 -2.60 5.54 -11.19
N LYS A 454 -2.83 4.54 -12.04
CA LYS A 454 -2.36 3.17 -11.82
C LYS A 454 -0.84 3.01 -11.98
N ILE A 455 -0.21 3.77 -12.88
CA ILE A 455 1.24 3.73 -13.10
C ILE A 455 1.97 4.67 -12.11
N ASP A 456 1.36 5.82 -11.81
CA ASP A 456 1.92 7.00 -11.14
C ASP A 456 3.38 7.26 -11.57
N PRO A 457 3.61 7.79 -12.78
CA PRO A 457 4.96 7.97 -13.32
C PRO A 457 5.81 8.94 -12.48
N ILE A 458 5.17 9.77 -11.65
CA ILE A 458 5.84 10.72 -10.75
C ILE A 458 5.88 10.24 -9.29
N ALA A 459 5.59 8.96 -9.02
CA ALA A 459 5.62 8.38 -7.68
C ALA A 459 6.96 8.60 -6.93
N PRO A 460 8.16 8.46 -7.57
CA PRO A 460 9.42 8.75 -6.89
C PRO A 460 9.54 10.20 -6.42
N ALA A 461 9.08 11.16 -7.23
CA ALA A 461 9.07 12.56 -6.84
C ALA A 461 8.03 12.81 -5.74
N ARG A 462 6.83 12.24 -5.86
CA ARG A 462 5.77 12.32 -4.85
C ARG A 462 6.23 11.79 -3.49
N MET A 463 6.99 10.71 -3.48
CA MET A 463 7.64 10.17 -2.28
C MET A 463 8.58 11.20 -1.64
N VAL A 464 9.45 11.85 -2.41
CA VAL A 464 10.37 12.89 -1.91
C VAL A 464 9.60 14.04 -1.26
N LEU A 465 8.56 14.53 -1.93
CA LEU A 465 7.72 15.61 -1.42
C LEU A 465 6.97 15.19 -0.15
N GLY A 466 6.44 13.97 -0.12
CA GLY A 466 5.73 13.45 1.04
C GLY A 466 6.63 13.20 2.25
N VAL A 467 7.86 12.73 2.05
CA VAL A 467 8.84 12.58 3.14
C VAL A 467 9.24 13.95 3.69
N ALA A 468 9.42 14.96 2.82
CA ALA A 468 9.73 16.32 3.26
C ALA A 468 8.62 16.92 4.13
N LEU A 469 7.36 16.78 3.71
CA LEU A 469 6.21 17.20 4.51
C LEU A 469 6.13 16.44 5.83
N SER A 470 6.28 15.12 5.79
CA SER A 470 6.21 14.27 6.98
C SER A 470 7.30 14.65 7.98
N ALA A 471 8.52 14.89 7.51
CA ALA A 471 9.63 15.36 8.34
C ALA A 471 9.35 16.74 8.97
N ALA A 472 8.72 17.66 8.24
CA ALA A 472 8.35 18.98 8.76
C ALA A 472 7.29 18.90 9.87
N ARG A 473 6.39 17.91 9.81
CA ARG A 473 5.31 17.71 10.80
C ARG A 473 5.72 16.84 11.99
N GLN A 474 6.76 16.03 11.83
CA GLN A 474 7.15 15.02 12.82
C GLN A 474 7.62 15.66 14.13
N LYS A 475 7.00 15.29 15.25
CA LYS A 475 7.38 15.73 16.61
C LYS A 475 8.08 14.60 17.38
N GLY A 476 9.19 14.11 16.84
CA GLY A 476 10.01 13.06 17.46
C GLY A 476 10.69 12.16 16.43
N PRO A 477 11.29 11.05 16.84
CA PRO A 477 11.97 10.14 15.92
C PRO A 477 11.00 9.56 14.91
N MET A 478 11.30 9.75 13.62
CA MET A 478 10.55 9.14 12.53
C MET A 478 10.84 7.63 12.53
N PRO A 479 9.83 6.76 12.68
CA PRO A 479 10.04 5.32 12.58
C PRO A 479 10.31 4.92 11.12
N ILE A 480 11.45 4.25 10.91
CA ILE A 480 11.90 3.72 9.62
C ILE A 480 12.09 2.22 9.78
N TYR A 481 11.14 1.45 9.27
CA TYR A 481 11.13 0.00 9.36
C TYR A 481 11.83 -0.64 8.16
N LEU A 482 12.57 -1.74 8.36
CA LEU A 482 13.00 -2.63 7.28
C LEU A 482 12.17 -3.90 7.29
N GLY A 483 11.38 -4.10 6.24
CA GLY A 483 10.60 -5.32 6.01
C GLY A 483 10.82 -5.90 4.62
N HIS A 484 10.02 -6.90 4.25
CA HIS A 484 10.05 -7.51 2.93
C HIS A 484 8.68 -7.43 2.26
N VAL A 485 8.61 -7.72 0.96
CA VAL A 485 7.36 -7.65 0.18
C VAL A 485 6.49 -8.92 0.23
N MET A 486 6.92 -9.97 0.95
CA MET A 486 6.29 -11.30 0.85
C MET A 486 5.09 -11.49 1.79
N GLY A 487 4.81 -10.54 2.68
CA GLY A 487 3.75 -10.63 3.69
C GLY A 487 4.00 -11.69 4.77
N GLY A 488 2.96 -12.03 5.53
CA GLY A 488 3.01 -13.01 6.62
C GLY A 488 2.98 -12.37 8.01
N GLY A 489 3.20 -13.18 9.06
CA GLY A 489 3.03 -12.71 10.44
C GLY A 489 3.92 -11.52 10.85
N ALA A 490 5.15 -11.43 10.31
CA ALA A 490 6.04 -10.29 10.54
C ALA A 490 5.51 -8.99 9.91
N GLU A 491 4.83 -9.10 8.76
CA GLU A 491 4.17 -7.96 8.11
C GLU A 491 2.95 -7.51 8.92
N ASP A 492 2.15 -8.45 9.42
CA ASP A 492 0.97 -8.11 10.23
C ASP A 492 1.37 -7.39 11.52
N ASP A 493 2.45 -7.82 12.20
CA ASP A 493 2.96 -7.10 13.37
C ASP A 493 3.51 -5.72 13.01
N LEU A 494 4.25 -5.62 11.90
CA LEU A 494 4.77 -4.36 11.39
C LEU A 494 3.65 -3.36 11.12
N LEU A 495 2.58 -3.77 10.42
CA LEU A 495 1.41 -2.93 10.14
C LEU A 495 0.70 -2.49 11.42
N ARG A 496 0.59 -3.36 12.43
CA ARG A 496 0.04 -3.00 13.75
C ARG A 496 0.89 -1.94 14.46
N ARG A 497 2.22 -2.02 14.37
CA ARG A 497 3.13 -1.00 14.94
C ARG A 497 3.00 0.32 14.19
N ILE A 498 2.93 0.28 12.86
CA ILE A 498 2.68 1.46 12.03
C ILE A 498 1.36 2.13 12.43
N ASP A 499 0.26 1.37 12.57
CA ASP A 499 -1.03 1.91 13.02
C ASP A 499 -0.92 2.60 14.39
N ALA A 500 -0.14 2.02 15.32
CA ALA A 500 0.12 2.64 16.61
C ALA A 500 0.98 3.93 16.52
N ASP A 501 1.88 4.03 15.55
CA ASP A 501 2.66 5.24 15.29
C ASP A 501 1.78 6.33 14.65
N LEU A 502 0.94 5.96 13.66
CA LEU A 502 0.02 6.89 13.00
C LEU A 502 -0.97 7.51 13.99
N LYS A 503 -1.44 6.76 15.00
CA LYS A 503 -2.30 7.27 16.08
C LYS A 503 -1.64 8.31 16.98
N ARG A 504 -0.31 8.45 16.93
CA ARG A 504 0.44 9.49 17.64
C ARG A 504 0.73 10.70 16.75
N ASP A 505 -0.03 10.88 15.68
CA ASP A 505 0.16 11.90 14.63
C ASP A 505 1.55 11.84 13.97
N HIS A 506 2.17 10.67 13.94
CA HIS A 506 3.45 10.44 13.26
C HIS A 506 3.20 9.91 11.85
N ALA A 507 4.14 10.17 10.93
CA ALA A 507 4.27 9.35 9.73
C ALA A 507 5.15 8.13 10.05
N ALA A 508 5.11 7.12 9.18
CA ALA A 508 6.03 5.99 9.26
C ALA A 508 6.56 5.63 7.87
N ILE A 509 7.81 5.20 7.82
CA ILE A 509 8.46 4.79 6.57
C ILE A 509 8.79 3.31 6.64
N VAL A 510 8.51 2.57 5.58
CA VAL A 510 8.92 1.17 5.45
C VAL A 510 9.82 1.02 4.22
N LEU A 511 11.05 0.58 4.47
CA LEU A 511 11.98 0.11 3.45
C LEU A 511 11.73 -1.37 3.22
N ARG A 512 11.37 -1.74 1.99
CA ARG A 512 10.99 -3.10 1.63
C ARG A 512 11.96 -3.72 0.65
N VAL A 513 12.40 -4.93 0.98
CA VAL A 513 13.28 -5.74 0.16
C VAL A 513 12.56 -6.97 -0.41
N GLY A 514 13.20 -7.66 -1.36
CA GLY A 514 12.67 -8.88 -2.00
C GLY A 514 11.66 -8.64 -3.12
N GLY A 515 11.48 -7.39 -3.55
CA GLY A 515 10.67 -7.01 -4.71
C GLY A 515 11.40 -7.13 -6.04
N GLU A 516 10.77 -6.62 -7.10
CA GLU A 516 11.37 -6.51 -8.43
C GLU A 516 12.63 -5.63 -8.43
N HIS A 517 12.56 -4.53 -7.68
CA HIS A 517 13.68 -3.64 -7.42
C HIS A 517 14.27 -3.89 -6.03
N PRO A 518 15.57 -3.58 -5.82
CA PRO A 518 16.24 -3.74 -4.54
C PRO A 518 15.52 -3.06 -3.37
N TRP A 519 14.93 -1.87 -3.61
CA TRP A 519 14.24 -1.08 -2.61
C TRP A 519 12.86 -0.66 -3.09
N ARG A 520 11.86 -0.88 -2.25
CA ARG A 520 10.58 -0.16 -2.29
C ARG A 520 10.45 0.65 -1.00
N VAL A 521 10.06 1.91 -1.11
CA VAL A 521 9.79 2.77 0.04
C VAL A 521 8.28 2.98 0.12
N ASP A 522 7.70 2.68 1.27
CA ASP A 522 6.30 2.94 1.58
C ASP A 522 6.26 4.06 2.64
N LEU A 523 5.60 5.17 2.35
CA LEU A 523 5.34 6.27 3.28
C LEU A 523 3.90 6.18 3.75
N HIS A 524 3.73 5.89 5.03
CA HIS A 524 2.44 5.82 5.71
C HIS A 524 2.14 7.15 6.41
N GLY A 525 0.94 7.67 6.19
CA GLY A 525 0.44 8.88 6.86
C GLY A 525 -1.09 8.90 6.91
N PRO A 526 -1.71 9.97 7.41
CA PRO A 526 -3.17 10.11 7.48
C PRO A 526 -3.86 10.08 6.10
N TRP A 527 -3.11 10.31 5.02
CA TRP A 527 -3.58 10.22 3.64
C TRP A 527 -3.54 8.80 3.03
N GLY A 528 -3.10 7.79 3.80
CA GLY A 528 -2.88 6.44 3.31
C GLY A 528 -1.39 6.13 3.07
N VAL A 529 -1.10 5.38 2.01
CA VAL A 529 0.26 4.92 1.70
C VAL A 529 0.70 5.41 0.33
N THR A 530 1.84 6.11 0.29
CA THR A 530 2.54 6.45 -0.95
C THR A 530 3.67 5.47 -1.16
N GLN A 531 3.78 4.87 -2.35
CA GLN A 531 4.79 3.83 -2.64
C GLN A 531 5.68 4.25 -3.81
N ALA A 532 6.99 4.07 -3.68
CA ALA A 532 7.95 4.31 -4.76
C ALA A 532 9.06 3.25 -4.76
N GLN A 533 9.65 3.00 -5.93
CA GLN A 533 10.69 1.98 -6.11
C GLN A 533 12.02 2.64 -6.50
N PHE A 534 13.11 2.07 -5.99
CA PHE A 534 14.46 2.58 -6.17
C PHE A 534 15.44 1.43 -6.47
N SER A 535 16.38 1.69 -7.37
CA SER A 535 17.41 0.71 -7.75
C SER A 535 18.64 0.78 -6.84
N ASP A 536 18.92 1.94 -6.25
CA ASP A 536 20.08 2.19 -5.41
C ASP A 536 19.65 2.61 -4.00
N PHE A 537 20.46 2.22 -3.01
CA PHE A 537 20.29 2.67 -1.63
C PHE A 537 20.65 4.15 -1.46
N GLU A 538 21.55 4.69 -2.27
CA GLU A 538 21.90 6.11 -2.21
C GLU A 538 20.71 7.00 -2.55
N ASP A 539 19.87 6.60 -3.51
CA ASP A 539 18.60 7.29 -3.79
C ASP A 539 17.66 7.23 -2.59
N VAL A 540 17.56 6.07 -1.92
CA VAL A 540 16.78 5.94 -0.67
C VAL A 540 17.33 6.89 0.41
N ARG A 541 18.64 6.98 0.57
CA ARG A 541 19.29 7.90 1.53
C ARG A 541 18.97 9.36 1.20
N GLN A 542 18.96 9.72 -0.07
CA GLN A 542 18.61 11.05 -0.57
C GLN A 542 17.12 11.37 -0.33
N VAL A 543 16.20 10.41 -0.53
CA VAL A 543 14.77 10.56 -0.17
C VAL A 543 14.60 10.83 1.32
N LEU A 544 15.34 10.11 2.17
CA LEU A 544 15.26 10.21 3.63
C LEU A 544 16.07 11.38 4.22
N GLN A 545 16.76 12.17 3.39
CA GLN A 545 17.60 13.28 3.83
C GLN A 545 16.87 14.34 4.67
N PRO A 546 15.59 14.69 4.42
CA PRO A 546 14.84 15.61 5.27
C PRO A 546 14.58 15.10 6.69
N VAL A 547 14.62 13.78 6.90
CA VAL A 547 14.37 13.14 8.19
C VAL A 547 15.67 13.14 8.99
N THR A 548 15.79 14.03 9.97
CA THR A 548 17.01 14.18 10.79
C THR A 548 16.98 13.33 12.06
N ASP A 549 15.83 13.18 12.71
CA ASP A 549 15.63 12.32 13.86
C ASP A 549 14.97 11.00 13.43
N ARG A 550 15.70 9.89 13.57
CA ARG A 550 15.33 8.59 12.99
C ARG A 550 15.30 7.52 14.07
N LYS A 551 14.28 6.68 14.01
CA LYS A 551 14.22 5.39 14.72
C LYS A 551 14.22 4.27 13.69
N VAL A 552 15.38 3.69 13.44
CA VAL A 552 15.54 2.58 12.50
C VAL A 552 15.15 1.27 13.18
N VAL A 553 14.21 0.54 12.60
CA VAL A 553 13.69 -0.71 13.16
C VAL A 553 13.90 -1.81 12.14
N TYR A 554 14.84 -2.72 12.41
CA TYR A 554 14.95 -3.95 11.63
C TYR A 554 13.79 -4.88 11.97
N SER A 555 13.08 -5.41 10.97
CA SER A 555 12.08 -6.46 11.14
C SER A 555 12.48 -7.73 10.38
N CYS A 556 12.72 -7.63 9.07
CA CYS A 556 13.09 -8.78 8.24
C CYS A 556 13.75 -8.32 6.94
N ALA A 557 14.88 -8.94 6.58
CA ALA A 557 15.59 -8.69 5.32
C ALA A 557 15.60 -9.89 4.35
N VAL A 558 14.83 -10.94 4.64
CA VAL A 558 14.79 -12.16 3.82
C VAL A 558 14.35 -11.82 2.39
N GLY A 559 15.09 -12.34 1.42
CA GLY A 559 14.85 -12.10 0.00
C GLY A 559 15.53 -10.83 -0.56
N GLY A 560 16.24 -10.05 0.27
CA GLY A 560 17.06 -8.95 -0.19
C GLY A 560 18.09 -9.37 -1.24
N SER A 561 18.28 -8.54 -2.27
CA SER A 561 19.16 -8.85 -3.41
C SER A 561 20.64 -8.79 -3.02
N HIS A 562 21.00 -7.92 -2.05
CA HIS A 562 22.38 -7.66 -1.60
C HIS A 562 22.46 -7.75 -0.07
N PRO A 563 22.20 -8.92 0.52
CA PRO A 563 21.91 -9.02 1.96
C PRO A 563 23.08 -8.64 2.87
N LEU A 564 24.32 -8.76 2.41
CA LEU A 564 25.52 -8.37 3.17
C LEU A 564 25.69 -6.84 3.30
N GLN A 565 25.06 -6.05 2.42
CA GLN A 565 25.14 -4.59 2.49
C GLN A 565 24.12 -4.00 3.46
N ILE A 566 22.99 -4.71 3.67
CA ILE A 566 21.86 -4.27 4.50
C ILE A 566 22.27 -3.84 5.91
N PRO A 567 23.05 -4.61 6.70
CA PRO A 567 23.39 -4.16 8.06
C PRO A 567 24.20 -2.86 8.08
N GLY A 568 25.13 -2.69 7.13
CA GLY A 568 25.89 -1.44 6.98
C GLY A 568 25.00 -0.25 6.61
N GLN A 569 24.05 -0.47 5.70
CA GLN A 569 23.07 0.52 5.27
C GLN A 569 22.11 0.93 6.40
N LEU A 570 21.60 -0.02 7.19
CA LEU A 570 20.78 0.26 8.37
C LEU A 570 21.54 1.05 9.43
N LYS A 571 22.80 0.66 9.68
CA LYS A 571 23.68 1.39 10.60
C LYS A 571 23.91 2.83 10.13
N GLN A 572 24.10 3.03 8.82
CA GLN A 572 24.23 4.37 8.24
C GLN A 572 22.94 5.20 8.40
N LEU A 573 21.76 4.60 8.23
CA LEU A 573 20.48 5.29 8.46
C LEU A 573 20.27 5.65 9.92
N ALA A 574 20.71 4.79 10.83
CA ALA A 574 20.60 4.98 12.28
C ALA A 574 21.60 6.00 12.83
N ALA A 575 22.58 6.46 12.04
CA ALA A 575 23.55 7.46 12.48
C ALA A 575 22.84 8.75 12.92
N GLY A 576 23.02 9.14 14.18
CA GLY A 576 22.36 10.31 14.78
C GLY A 576 20.95 10.05 15.33
N GLY A 577 20.46 8.81 15.29
CA GLY A 577 19.16 8.40 15.82
C GLY A 577 19.25 7.16 16.71
N THR A 578 18.18 6.36 16.72
CA THR A 578 18.10 5.09 17.47
C THR A 578 17.93 3.90 16.52
N ALA A 579 18.42 2.73 16.94
CA ALA A 579 18.27 1.49 16.20
C ALA A 579 17.68 0.40 17.11
N VAL A 580 16.68 -0.33 16.61
CA VAL A 580 16.06 -1.47 17.28
C VAL A 580 16.03 -2.64 16.31
N THR A 581 16.26 -3.85 16.80
CA THR A 581 16.09 -5.08 16.03
C THR A 581 14.91 -5.87 16.57
N LEU A 582 13.94 -6.18 15.71
CA LEU A 582 12.87 -7.14 15.97
C LEU A 582 13.29 -8.49 15.37
N VAL A 583 13.42 -9.52 16.19
CA VAL A 583 13.92 -10.84 15.75
C VAL A 583 12.76 -11.67 15.21
N HIS A 584 12.20 -11.28 14.06
CA HIS A 584 11.15 -12.05 13.37
C HIS A 584 11.72 -13.23 12.58
N ASP A 585 13.02 -13.23 12.31
CA ASP A 585 13.78 -14.31 11.69
C ASP A 585 15.19 -14.37 12.27
N TYR A 586 15.94 -15.43 11.95
CA TYR A 586 17.35 -15.55 12.31
C TYR A 586 18.30 -15.17 11.17
N PHE A 587 17.85 -14.32 10.23
CA PHE A 587 18.66 -13.94 9.07
C PHE A 587 19.92 -13.17 9.45
N MET A 588 19.90 -12.44 10.57
CA MET A 588 21.11 -11.83 11.13
C MET A 588 22.12 -12.89 11.61
N VAL A 589 21.65 -14.01 12.17
CA VAL A 589 22.49 -15.10 12.68
C VAL A 589 23.08 -15.95 11.55
N SER A 590 22.28 -16.25 10.52
CA SER A 590 22.67 -17.12 9.42
C SER A 590 21.90 -16.82 8.13
N PRO A 591 22.53 -16.98 6.94
CA PRO A 591 21.82 -16.96 5.65
C PRO A 591 20.66 -17.97 5.58
N SER A 592 20.82 -19.13 6.24
CA SER A 592 19.70 -20.01 6.56
C SER A 592 18.94 -19.39 7.73
N TYR A 593 18.02 -18.47 7.41
CA TYR A 593 17.18 -17.80 8.42
C TYR A 593 16.33 -18.77 9.25
N THR A 594 16.24 -20.04 8.81
CA THR A 594 15.60 -21.11 9.55
C THR A 594 16.50 -21.91 10.47
N LEU A 595 17.81 -21.61 10.47
CA LEU A 595 18.85 -22.36 11.18
C LEU A 595 18.93 -23.86 10.82
N LEU A 596 18.23 -24.28 9.77
CA LEU A 596 18.32 -25.66 9.28
C LEU A 596 19.64 -25.85 8.52
N ASN A 597 20.25 -27.00 8.78
CA ASN A 597 21.40 -27.53 8.05
C ASN A 597 21.00 -27.95 6.63
N SER A 598 21.99 -28.25 5.80
CA SER A 598 21.75 -28.62 4.40
C SER A 598 21.13 -30.00 4.16
N ASP A 599 21.00 -30.80 5.21
CA ASP A 599 20.23 -32.05 5.29
C ASP A 599 18.81 -31.84 5.83
N GLY A 600 18.45 -30.61 6.23
CA GLY A 600 17.15 -30.27 6.80
C GLY A 600 17.06 -30.40 8.32
N SER A 601 18.12 -30.81 9.01
CA SER A 601 18.15 -30.95 10.47
C SER A 601 18.39 -29.62 11.20
N PHE A 602 17.91 -29.50 12.43
CA PHE A 602 18.30 -28.43 13.35
C PHE A 602 19.24 -29.00 14.40
N SER A 603 20.49 -28.52 14.45
CA SER A 603 21.51 -28.98 15.42
C SER A 603 21.92 -27.89 16.41
N GLY A 604 21.03 -26.92 16.67
CA GLY A 604 21.29 -25.77 17.52
C GLY A 604 21.81 -24.54 16.76
N VAL A 605 22.38 -23.59 17.50
CA VAL A 605 22.93 -22.35 16.92
C VAL A 605 24.14 -22.69 16.04
N PRO A 606 24.16 -22.29 14.76
CA PRO A 606 25.24 -22.61 13.83
C PRO A 606 26.62 -22.20 14.38
N ASN A 607 27.57 -23.14 14.38
CA ASN A 607 28.94 -22.91 14.83
C ASN A 607 29.84 -22.54 13.64
N THR A 608 30.67 -21.50 13.80
CA THR A 608 31.65 -21.06 12.80
C THR A 608 32.81 -22.05 12.62
N GLU A 609 33.07 -22.92 13.61
CA GLU A 609 34.11 -23.95 13.56
C GLU A 609 33.73 -25.18 12.73
N TYR A 610 32.43 -25.49 12.63
CA TYR A 610 31.90 -26.66 11.91
C TYR A 610 31.01 -26.18 10.76
N PRO A 611 31.60 -25.80 9.62
CA PRO A 611 30.86 -25.13 8.55
C PRO A 611 29.86 -26.08 7.88
N ASN A 612 28.60 -25.65 7.79
CA ASN A 612 27.58 -26.28 6.96
C ASN A 612 27.26 -25.35 5.79
N ARG A 613 27.15 -25.91 4.57
CA ARG A 613 26.84 -25.14 3.35
C ARG A 613 25.54 -24.34 3.43
N ALA A 614 24.57 -24.77 4.25
CA ALA A 614 23.32 -24.03 4.45
C ALA A 614 23.52 -22.66 5.13
N HIS A 615 24.58 -22.54 5.93
CA HIS A 615 24.89 -21.32 6.69
C HIS A 615 25.89 -20.40 5.97
N SER A 616 26.18 -20.68 4.70
CA SER A 616 27.03 -19.86 3.84
C SER A 616 26.20 -19.22 2.72
N TRP A 617 26.61 -18.04 2.24
CA TRP A 617 25.95 -17.34 1.14
C TRP A 617 26.93 -17.12 -0.01
N GLY A 618 26.84 -17.96 -1.05
CA GLY A 618 27.80 -17.93 -2.15
C GLY A 618 29.22 -18.19 -1.62
N PRO A 619 30.19 -17.28 -1.84
CA PRO A 619 31.53 -17.41 -1.28
C PRO A 619 31.63 -17.01 0.20
N THR A 620 30.60 -16.39 0.78
CA THR A 620 30.63 -15.84 2.13
C THR A 620 30.36 -16.91 3.18
N SER A 621 31.29 -17.05 4.11
CA SER A 621 31.20 -17.94 5.28
C SER A 621 30.22 -17.41 6.34
N LEU A 622 29.82 -18.29 7.26
CA LEU A 622 29.01 -17.90 8.42
C LEU A 622 29.70 -16.83 9.28
N ALA A 623 31.02 -16.93 9.48
CA ALA A 623 31.77 -15.97 10.27
C ALA A 623 31.76 -14.57 9.63
N GLU A 624 31.97 -14.49 8.31
CA GLU A 624 31.88 -13.22 7.58
C GLU A 624 30.46 -12.65 7.59
N TRP A 625 29.44 -13.51 7.50
CA TRP A 625 28.04 -13.10 7.61
C TRP A 625 27.74 -12.47 8.97
N GLN A 626 28.10 -13.17 10.06
CA GLN A 626 27.90 -12.68 11.42
C GLN A 626 28.71 -11.40 11.68
N ALA A 627 29.93 -11.31 11.15
CA ALA A 627 30.76 -10.11 11.22
C ALA A 627 30.17 -8.91 10.47
N ALA A 628 29.41 -9.13 9.39
CA ALA A 628 28.70 -8.06 8.69
C ALA A 628 27.51 -7.52 9.50
N TRP A 629 26.79 -8.40 10.22
CA TRP A 629 25.62 -8.02 11.05
C TRP A 629 26.00 -7.43 12.41
N HIS A 630 27.09 -7.90 13.01
CA HIS A 630 27.51 -7.52 14.35
C HIS A 630 27.54 -5.99 14.57
N PRO A 631 28.17 -5.16 13.69
CA PRO A 631 28.23 -3.71 13.91
C PRO A 631 26.88 -3.00 13.99
N PHE A 632 25.83 -3.53 13.37
CA PHE A 632 24.47 -2.99 13.46
C PHE A 632 23.79 -3.41 14.77
N LEU A 633 23.90 -4.69 15.14
CA LEU A 633 23.36 -5.21 16.41
C LEU A 633 24.03 -4.54 17.61
N SER A 634 25.36 -4.34 17.59
CA SER A 634 26.08 -3.60 18.62
C SER A 634 25.67 -2.12 18.68
N ALA A 635 25.15 -1.54 17.61
CA ALA A 635 24.64 -0.17 17.60
C ALA A 635 23.18 -0.07 18.06
N CYS A 636 22.44 -1.18 18.08
CA CYS A 636 21.06 -1.19 18.56
C CYS A 636 20.98 -0.83 20.05
N THR A 637 19.94 -0.09 20.41
CA THR A 637 19.59 0.20 21.80
C THR A 637 18.84 -0.96 22.45
N GLU A 638 18.13 -1.75 21.64
CA GLU A 638 17.32 -2.90 22.09
C GLU A 638 17.26 -3.95 20.96
N ILE A 639 17.29 -5.23 21.35
CA ILE A 639 17.04 -6.38 20.48
C ILE A 639 15.81 -7.09 21.05
N GLU A 640 14.66 -6.86 20.42
CA GLU A 640 13.36 -7.42 20.83
C GLU A 640 13.22 -8.85 20.28
N VAL A 641 13.05 -9.80 21.19
CA VAL A 641 12.79 -11.22 20.90
C VAL A 641 11.41 -11.62 21.42
N PHE A 642 10.83 -12.65 20.81
CA PHE A 642 9.44 -13.04 21.06
C PHE A 642 9.29 -14.38 21.81
N SER A 643 10.42 -15.03 22.12
CA SER A 643 10.49 -16.28 22.88
C SER A 643 11.81 -16.41 23.63
N GLU A 644 11.82 -17.22 24.68
CA GLU A 644 13.04 -17.54 25.44
C GLU A 644 14.05 -18.27 24.54
N SER A 645 13.57 -19.17 23.68
CA SER A 645 14.42 -19.84 22.69
C SER A 645 15.14 -18.83 21.78
N SER A 646 14.44 -17.80 21.30
CA SER A 646 15.06 -16.74 20.48
C SER A 646 16.09 -15.93 21.26
N ALA A 647 15.82 -15.63 22.54
CA ALA A 647 16.75 -14.92 23.41
C ALA A 647 18.07 -15.68 23.56
N GLN A 648 18.00 -16.99 23.80
CA GLN A 648 19.16 -17.87 23.91
C GLN A 648 19.94 -17.97 22.60
N ILE A 649 19.25 -18.13 21.47
CA ILE A 649 19.87 -18.23 20.14
C ILE A 649 20.66 -16.95 19.81
N ILE A 650 20.04 -15.78 19.99
CA ILE A 650 20.67 -14.49 19.72
C ILE A 650 21.84 -14.25 20.67
N SER A 651 21.68 -14.54 21.96
CA SER A 651 22.74 -14.33 22.96
C SER A 651 23.94 -15.25 22.71
N ARG A 652 23.72 -16.47 22.20
CA ARG A 652 24.81 -17.38 21.83
C ARG A 652 25.52 -16.96 20.54
N ALA A 653 24.79 -16.43 19.56
CA ALA A 653 25.38 -15.93 18.32
C ALA A 653 26.14 -14.60 18.52
N TYR A 654 25.67 -13.75 19.44
CA TYR A 654 26.23 -12.44 19.74
C TYR A 654 26.32 -12.19 21.26
N PRO A 655 27.28 -12.80 21.97
CA PRO A 655 27.39 -12.70 23.43
C PRO A 655 27.46 -11.27 23.95
N ASP A 656 28.21 -10.39 23.29
CA ASP A 656 28.37 -8.99 23.68
C ASP A 656 27.08 -8.15 23.51
N CYS A 657 26.06 -8.69 22.84
CA CYS A 657 24.76 -8.06 22.67
C CYS A 657 23.70 -8.62 23.63
N ALA A 658 24.02 -9.61 24.45
CA ALA A 658 23.05 -10.31 25.31
C ALA A 658 22.32 -9.37 26.29
N GLU A 659 23.01 -8.37 26.86
CA GLU A 659 22.42 -7.40 27.78
C GLU A 659 21.35 -6.49 27.12
N LYS A 660 21.30 -6.46 25.79
CA LYS A 660 20.34 -5.66 25.01
C LYS A 660 19.10 -6.45 24.61
N VAL A 661 19.10 -7.77 24.84
CA VAL A 661 18.00 -8.65 24.47
C VAL A 661 16.83 -8.41 25.43
N SER A 662 15.66 -8.12 24.87
CA SER A 662 14.43 -7.89 25.62
C SER A 662 13.33 -8.82 25.12
N LEU A 663 12.75 -9.62 26.02
CA LEU A 663 11.66 -10.54 25.70
C LEU A 663 10.31 -9.80 25.71
N ARG A 664 9.64 -9.75 24.56
CA ARG A 664 8.31 -9.15 24.39
C ARG A 664 7.42 -10.04 23.52
N PRO A 665 6.79 -11.09 24.07
CA PRO A 665 6.00 -12.03 23.28
C PRO A 665 4.87 -11.33 22.50
N HIS A 666 4.62 -11.74 21.26
CA HIS A 666 3.49 -11.20 20.49
C HIS A 666 2.16 -11.64 21.11
N LYS A 667 1.13 -10.83 20.85
CA LYS A 667 -0.26 -11.16 21.18
C LYS A 667 -0.99 -11.64 19.94
N LEU A 668 -2.08 -12.38 20.14
CA LEU A 668 -3.01 -12.71 19.06
C LEU A 668 -3.48 -11.43 18.36
N ILE A 669 -3.41 -11.44 17.03
CA ILE A 669 -3.85 -10.33 16.18
C ILE A 669 -5.37 -10.19 16.22
N SER A 670 -6.08 -11.31 16.33
CA SER A 670 -7.53 -11.36 16.44
C SER A 670 -7.93 -12.45 17.43
N PRO A 671 -9.02 -12.25 18.21
CA PRO A 671 -9.52 -13.28 19.09
C PRO A 671 -10.02 -14.46 18.27
N VAL A 672 -9.69 -15.67 18.71
CA VAL A 672 -10.22 -16.93 18.15
C VAL A 672 -11.19 -17.51 19.17
N GLY A 673 -12.38 -17.91 18.70
CA GLY A 673 -13.41 -18.51 19.55
C GLY A 673 -13.02 -19.92 20.02
N LYS A 674 -13.39 -20.26 21.26
CA LYS A 674 -13.24 -21.63 21.77
C LYS A 674 -14.17 -22.58 21.01
N VAL A 675 -13.69 -23.81 20.80
CA VAL A 675 -14.44 -24.89 20.17
C VAL A 675 -14.66 -25.98 21.21
N PRO A 676 -15.91 -26.44 21.44
CA PRO A 676 -16.16 -27.53 22.37
C PRO A 676 -15.48 -28.81 21.85
N PRO A 677 -14.90 -29.63 22.74
CA PRO A 677 -14.37 -30.93 22.36
C PRO A 677 -15.45 -31.78 21.68
N LYS A 678 -15.08 -32.49 20.61
CA LYS A 678 -15.97 -33.40 19.90
C LYS A 678 -15.70 -34.85 20.31
N ASP A 679 -16.76 -35.60 20.55
CA ASP A 679 -16.68 -37.06 20.70
C ASP A 679 -16.67 -37.73 19.31
N GLY A 680 -15.70 -38.61 19.08
CA GLY A 680 -15.53 -39.28 17.78
C GLY A 680 -14.10 -39.75 17.50
N PRO A 681 -13.82 -40.24 16.29
CA PRO A 681 -12.47 -40.59 15.87
C PRO A 681 -11.58 -39.35 15.89
N ARG A 682 -10.32 -39.53 16.29
CA ARG A 682 -9.35 -38.44 16.38
C ARG A 682 -9.10 -37.82 15.00
N VAL A 683 -9.08 -36.49 14.93
CA VAL A 683 -8.73 -35.74 13.71
C VAL A 683 -7.70 -34.69 14.05
N ILE A 684 -6.53 -34.81 13.44
CA ILE A 684 -5.40 -33.91 13.63
C ILE A 684 -5.53 -32.75 12.64
N GLY A 685 -5.66 -31.54 13.17
CA GLY A 685 -5.64 -30.30 12.42
C GLY A 685 -4.24 -29.71 12.34
N VAL A 686 -3.90 -29.09 11.21
CA VAL A 686 -2.68 -28.30 11.02
C VAL A 686 -3.04 -26.93 10.45
N LEU A 687 -2.59 -25.86 11.10
CA LEU A 687 -2.87 -24.47 10.68
C LEU A 687 -1.73 -23.85 9.89
N GLY A 688 -2.09 -23.13 8.83
CA GLY A 688 -1.23 -22.20 8.12
C GLY A 688 -0.61 -22.71 6.82
N ASN A 689 0.33 -21.94 6.28
CA ASN A 689 1.02 -22.26 5.04
C ASN A 689 2.28 -23.10 5.33
N ILE A 690 2.21 -24.40 5.03
CA ILE A 690 3.22 -25.39 5.40
C ILE A 690 4.23 -25.60 4.26
N GLY A 691 5.42 -25.02 4.45
CA GLY A 691 6.60 -25.32 3.64
C GLY A 691 7.42 -26.46 4.24
N PHE A 692 8.53 -26.82 3.58
CA PHE A 692 9.47 -27.83 4.07
C PHE A 692 9.87 -27.59 5.54
N GLN A 693 10.35 -26.39 5.85
CA GLN A 693 10.78 -26.00 7.20
C GLN A 693 9.66 -26.03 8.24
N LYS A 694 8.40 -25.95 7.80
CA LYS A 694 7.22 -26.05 8.67
C LYS A 694 6.70 -27.49 8.77
N GLY A 695 7.46 -28.48 8.31
CA GLY A 695 7.11 -29.90 8.42
C GLY A 695 6.31 -30.47 7.25
N ALA A 696 6.36 -29.90 6.05
CA ALA A 696 5.60 -30.43 4.90
C ALA A 696 5.97 -31.89 4.58
N GLU A 697 7.25 -32.26 4.70
CA GLU A 697 7.71 -33.65 4.53
C GLU A 697 7.20 -34.55 5.65
N VAL A 698 7.29 -34.08 6.90
CA VAL A 698 6.78 -34.78 8.07
C VAL A 698 5.29 -35.08 7.93
N LEU A 699 4.49 -34.10 7.48
CA LEU A 699 3.05 -34.30 7.22
C LEU A 699 2.79 -35.28 6.07
N SER A 700 3.63 -35.25 5.03
CA SER A 700 3.54 -36.20 3.92
C SER A 700 3.68 -37.63 4.42
N GLN A 701 4.70 -37.89 5.23
CA GLN A 701 4.96 -39.21 5.81
C GLN A 701 3.88 -39.59 6.84
N LEU A 702 3.56 -38.68 7.76
CA LEU A 702 2.52 -38.87 8.77
C LEU A 702 1.16 -39.22 8.15
N SER A 703 0.80 -38.59 7.02
CA SER A 703 -0.47 -38.89 6.34
C SER A 703 -0.55 -40.32 5.83
N VAL A 704 0.58 -40.92 5.44
CA VAL A 704 0.66 -42.31 4.99
C VAL A 704 0.55 -43.25 6.18
N ASP A 705 1.27 -42.96 7.27
CA ASP A 705 1.28 -43.81 8.45
C ASP A 705 -0.08 -43.78 9.18
N LEU A 706 -0.72 -42.61 9.31
CA LEU A 706 -2.09 -42.47 9.83
C LEU A 706 -3.10 -43.27 9.00
N ALA A 707 -2.96 -43.26 7.66
CA ALA A 707 -3.84 -44.01 6.78
C ALA A 707 -3.61 -45.53 6.88
N ARG A 708 -2.35 -45.96 7.08
CA ARG A 708 -1.99 -47.36 7.24
C ARG A 708 -2.51 -47.94 8.55
N GLU A 709 -2.46 -47.17 9.62
CA GLU A 709 -2.80 -47.61 10.98
C GLU A 709 -4.26 -47.29 11.37
N GLU A 710 -4.98 -46.51 10.54
CA GLU A 710 -6.35 -46.04 10.76
C GLU A 710 -6.54 -45.35 12.13
N THR A 711 -5.49 -44.66 12.60
CA THR A 711 -5.40 -44.11 13.97
C THR A 711 -6.02 -42.72 14.11
N ALA A 712 -5.94 -41.87 13.07
CA ALA A 712 -6.58 -40.55 13.05
C ALA A 712 -6.74 -39.99 11.63
N GLY A 713 -7.68 -39.06 11.45
CA GLY A 713 -7.76 -38.21 10.26
C GLY A 713 -6.72 -37.08 10.28
N LEU A 714 -6.35 -36.56 9.09
CA LEU A 714 -5.45 -35.41 8.96
C LEU A 714 -6.08 -34.32 8.08
N VAL A 715 -6.12 -33.09 8.59
CA VAL A 715 -6.66 -31.93 7.90
C VAL A 715 -5.70 -30.75 7.99
N ILE A 716 -5.38 -30.14 6.84
CA ILE A 716 -4.62 -28.90 6.77
C ILE A 716 -5.57 -27.74 6.48
N ILE A 717 -5.71 -26.83 7.44
CA ILE A 717 -6.37 -25.54 7.27
C ILE A 717 -5.28 -24.52 6.88
N GLY A 718 -5.13 -24.34 5.57
CA GLY A 718 -4.04 -23.59 4.97
C GLY A 718 -3.52 -24.27 3.70
N ASN A 719 -2.35 -23.84 3.23
CA ASN A 719 -1.75 -24.38 2.00
C ASN A 719 -0.51 -25.23 2.30
N LEU A 720 -0.37 -26.38 1.65
CA LEU A 720 0.83 -27.22 1.70
C LEU A 720 1.73 -26.96 0.48
N ASP A 721 3.05 -27.09 0.63
CA ASP A 721 3.97 -27.10 -0.51
C ASP A 721 3.64 -28.28 -1.45
N PRO A 722 3.32 -28.02 -2.74
CA PRO A 722 2.93 -29.06 -3.69
C PRO A 722 3.98 -30.16 -3.94
N SER A 723 5.23 -29.94 -3.51
CA SER A 723 6.31 -30.92 -3.63
C SER A 723 6.14 -32.11 -2.67
N PHE A 724 5.27 -31.99 -1.65
CA PHE A 724 5.02 -32.99 -0.62
C PHE A 724 3.53 -33.41 -0.69
N PRO A 725 3.18 -34.41 -1.52
CA PRO A 725 1.79 -34.85 -1.65
C PRO A 725 1.38 -35.70 -0.44
N LEU A 726 0.28 -35.33 0.21
CA LEU A 726 -0.34 -36.17 1.23
C LEU A 726 -1.03 -37.40 0.63
N HIS A 727 -1.23 -38.42 1.46
CA HIS A 727 -2.11 -39.55 1.17
C HIS A 727 -3.54 -39.09 0.86
N PRO A 728 -4.30 -39.76 -0.04
CA PRO A 728 -5.66 -39.34 -0.43
C PRO A 728 -6.70 -39.24 0.69
N SER A 729 -6.45 -39.86 1.85
CA SER A 729 -7.32 -39.74 3.04
C SER A 729 -7.16 -38.40 3.78
N ALA A 730 -6.07 -37.67 3.56
CA ALA A 730 -5.84 -36.37 4.18
C ALA A 730 -6.47 -35.24 3.35
N GLN A 731 -6.97 -34.22 4.04
CA GLN A 731 -7.68 -33.10 3.41
C GLN A 731 -6.88 -31.80 3.51
N ILE A 732 -6.96 -30.95 2.47
CA ILE A 732 -6.35 -29.61 2.44
C ILE A 732 -7.45 -28.61 2.11
N HIS A 733 -7.73 -27.70 3.04
CA HIS A 733 -8.76 -26.68 2.86
C HIS A 733 -8.30 -25.54 1.94
N GLY A 734 -7.05 -25.07 2.09
CA GLY A 734 -6.54 -23.87 1.43
C GLY A 734 -6.59 -22.62 2.32
N SER A 735 -6.49 -21.45 1.69
CA SER A 735 -6.42 -20.15 2.37
C SER A 735 -7.71 -19.85 3.16
N TYR A 736 -7.56 -19.33 4.38
CA TYR A 736 -8.63 -19.07 5.34
C TYR A 736 -8.46 -17.69 5.99
N ASP A 737 -9.54 -17.11 6.53
CA ASP A 737 -9.44 -15.99 7.47
C ASP A 737 -9.41 -16.49 8.90
N ARG A 738 -8.69 -15.77 9.78
CA ARG A 738 -8.52 -16.17 11.19
C ARG A 738 -9.85 -16.31 11.95
N LYS A 739 -10.85 -15.51 11.58
CA LYS A 739 -12.20 -15.58 12.17
C LYS A 739 -12.94 -16.88 11.85
N ASP A 740 -12.56 -17.56 10.76
CA ASP A 740 -13.20 -18.78 10.28
C ASP A 740 -12.65 -20.03 11.00
N ILE A 741 -11.53 -19.92 11.73
CA ILE A 741 -10.87 -21.04 12.41
C ILE A 741 -11.85 -21.86 13.26
N PRO A 742 -12.71 -21.28 14.14
CA PRO A 742 -13.60 -22.08 14.97
C PRO A 742 -14.64 -22.88 14.15
N ASN A 743 -15.17 -22.30 13.06
CA ASN A 743 -16.12 -23.00 12.20
C ASN A 743 -15.43 -24.13 11.43
N LEU A 744 -14.28 -23.85 10.84
CA LEU A 744 -13.50 -24.87 10.13
C LEU A 744 -13.08 -26.02 11.06
N THR A 745 -12.76 -25.71 12.31
CA THR A 745 -12.47 -26.72 13.34
C THR A 745 -13.66 -27.66 13.55
N ARG A 746 -14.88 -27.11 13.63
CA ARG A 746 -16.12 -27.89 13.76
C ARG A 746 -16.43 -28.71 12.51
N ASP A 747 -16.36 -28.08 11.34
CA ASP A 747 -16.72 -28.67 10.05
C ASP A 747 -15.86 -29.91 9.75
N TYR A 748 -14.55 -29.81 10.00
CA TYR A 748 -13.62 -30.92 9.85
C TYR A 748 -13.58 -31.87 11.05
N GLY A 749 -14.25 -31.54 12.15
CA GLY A 749 -14.26 -32.33 13.38
C GLY A 749 -12.89 -32.48 14.03
N ILE A 750 -12.06 -31.44 13.97
CA ILE A 750 -10.70 -31.43 14.53
C ILE A 750 -10.76 -31.62 16.04
N THR A 751 -9.96 -32.56 16.55
CA THR A 751 -9.87 -32.87 18.00
C THR A 751 -8.54 -32.43 18.60
N ASP A 752 -7.47 -32.43 17.81
CA ASP A 752 -6.11 -32.12 18.23
C ASP A 752 -5.44 -31.25 17.17
N TRP A 753 -4.61 -30.30 17.58
CA TRP A 753 -3.77 -29.53 16.68
C TRP A 753 -2.34 -30.02 16.68
N LEU A 754 -1.70 -30.02 15.52
CA LEU A 754 -0.28 -30.28 15.34
C LEU A 754 0.38 -29.08 14.68
N ILE A 755 1.49 -28.62 15.26
CA ILE A 755 2.41 -27.63 14.68
C ILE A 755 3.72 -28.37 14.33
N PRO A 756 3.86 -28.89 13.09
CA PRO A 756 4.93 -29.82 12.73
C PRO A 756 6.24 -29.12 12.36
N SER A 757 6.46 -27.90 12.83
CA SER A 757 7.63 -27.09 12.47
C SER A 757 8.93 -27.73 12.98
N ILE A 758 9.81 -28.09 12.05
CA ILE A 758 11.11 -28.75 12.30
C ILE A 758 12.25 -27.76 12.55
N TRP A 759 11.93 -26.48 12.68
CA TRP A 759 12.87 -25.39 12.94
C TRP A 759 12.39 -24.59 14.15
N PRO A 760 13.30 -23.94 14.89
CA PRO A 760 12.88 -23.05 15.95
C PRO A 760 12.16 -21.83 15.34
N GLU A 761 10.85 -21.68 15.54
CA GLU A 761 10.20 -20.43 15.14
C GLU A 761 10.55 -19.33 16.14
N THR A 762 10.71 -18.10 15.65
CA THR A 762 10.89 -16.92 16.49
C THR A 762 9.62 -16.56 17.24
N PHE A 763 8.47 -16.73 16.57
CA PHE A 763 7.12 -16.69 17.10
C PHE A 763 6.18 -17.46 16.16
N SER A 764 5.14 -18.11 16.69
CA SER A 764 4.15 -18.85 15.91
C SER A 764 2.73 -18.35 16.18
N PHE A 765 2.19 -17.53 15.27
CA PHE A 765 0.77 -17.12 15.32
C PHE A 765 -0.16 -18.33 15.27
N THR A 766 0.15 -19.31 14.42
CA THR A 766 -0.65 -20.52 14.24
C THR A 766 -0.71 -21.38 15.50
N THR A 767 0.36 -21.41 16.31
CA THR A 767 0.35 -22.09 17.62
C THR A 767 -0.61 -21.39 18.58
N HIS A 768 -0.55 -20.06 18.65
CA HIS A 768 -1.44 -19.29 19.54
C HIS A 768 -2.91 -19.37 19.08
N GLU A 769 -3.15 -19.36 17.76
CA GLU A 769 -4.49 -19.54 17.19
C GLU A 769 -5.05 -20.94 17.48
N ALA A 770 -4.24 -21.98 17.34
CA ALA A 770 -4.59 -23.35 17.73
C ALA A 770 -4.92 -23.43 19.23
N LEU A 771 -4.05 -22.89 20.09
CA LEU A 771 -4.24 -22.88 21.54
C LEU A 771 -5.53 -22.16 21.93
N ALA A 772 -5.86 -21.04 21.27
CA ALA A 772 -7.05 -20.26 21.55
C ALA A 772 -8.37 -21.01 21.26
N THR A 773 -8.35 -22.04 20.40
CA THR A 773 -9.53 -22.91 20.22
C THR A 773 -9.88 -23.72 21.47
N GLY A 774 -8.94 -23.88 22.41
CA GLY A 774 -9.10 -24.70 23.62
C GLY A 774 -8.86 -26.20 23.42
N LEU A 775 -8.51 -26.64 22.21
CA LEU A 775 -8.16 -28.03 21.91
C LEU A 775 -6.68 -28.33 22.24
N PRO A 776 -6.30 -29.59 22.51
CA PRO A 776 -4.91 -29.99 22.69
C PRO A 776 -4.02 -29.59 21.52
N VAL A 777 -2.83 -29.03 21.79
CA VAL A 777 -1.85 -28.63 20.77
C VAL A 777 -0.52 -29.33 20.97
N TRP A 778 -0.01 -29.97 19.92
CA TRP A 778 1.24 -30.72 19.91
C TRP A 778 2.27 -30.05 19.00
N THR A 779 3.54 -30.00 19.43
CA THR A 779 4.64 -29.44 18.63
C THR A 779 5.91 -30.24 18.82
N PHE A 780 6.89 -30.09 17.93
CA PHE A 780 8.27 -30.45 18.27
C PHE A 780 8.82 -29.50 19.34
N ASP A 781 9.77 -29.98 20.13
CA ASP A 781 10.47 -29.22 21.16
C ASP A 781 11.51 -28.27 20.56
N LEU A 782 11.03 -27.29 19.80
CA LEU A 782 11.84 -26.31 19.10
C LEU A 782 11.18 -24.94 19.21
N GLY A 783 11.99 -23.90 19.45
CA GLY A 783 11.59 -22.50 19.28
C GLY A 783 10.39 -22.04 20.11
N ALA A 784 9.80 -20.94 19.65
CA ALA A 784 8.66 -20.29 20.29
C ALA A 784 7.38 -21.15 20.31
N GLN A 785 7.22 -22.06 19.34
CA GLN A 785 6.06 -22.94 19.32
C GLN A 785 6.04 -23.90 20.52
N ALA A 786 7.21 -24.42 20.91
CA ALA A 786 7.34 -25.28 22.09
C ALA A 786 7.17 -24.47 23.39
N ASP A 787 7.77 -23.29 23.47
CA ASP A 787 7.62 -22.37 24.62
C ASP A 787 6.13 -22.05 24.87
N ALA A 788 5.37 -21.77 23.81
CA ALA A 788 3.95 -21.46 23.91
C ALA A 788 3.10 -22.67 24.35
N VAL A 789 3.38 -23.87 23.81
CA VAL A 789 2.63 -25.08 24.18
C VAL A 789 2.93 -25.53 25.61
N ARG A 790 4.18 -25.42 26.08
CA ARG A 790 4.53 -25.70 27.49
C ARG A 790 3.81 -24.78 28.47
N ALA A 791 3.60 -23.52 28.08
CA ALA A 791 3.00 -22.52 28.94
C ALA A 791 1.46 -22.58 28.99
N ALA A 792 0.82 -23.31 28.06
CA ALA A 792 -0.63 -23.34 27.92
C ALA A 792 -1.27 -24.52 28.65
N GLU A 793 -2.42 -24.29 29.29
CA GLU A 793 -3.19 -25.33 30.01
C GLU A 793 -3.64 -26.47 29.08
N ASN A 794 -3.95 -26.16 27.82
CA ASN A 794 -4.31 -27.12 26.78
C ASN A 794 -3.12 -27.51 25.88
N GLY A 795 -1.89 -27.38 26.36
CA GLY A 795 -0.73 -27.95 25.68
C GLY A 795 -0.80 -29.47 25.69
N GLY A 796 -0.93 -30.10 24.52
CA GLY A 796 -1.00 -31.57 24.40
C GLY A 796 0.34 -32.24 24.69
N GLY A 797 1.44 -31.57 24.32
CA GLY A 797 2.81 -32.01 24.62
C GLY A 797 3.84 -31.46 23.64
N VAL A 798 5.11 -31.47 24.05
CA VAL A 798 6.26 -31.18 23.18
C VAL A 798 7.02 -32.47 22.88
N ILE A 799 7.33 -32.69 21.61
CA ILE A 799 7.92 -33.92 21.09
C ILE A 799 9.40 -33.65 20.84
N GLU A 800 10.28 -34.38 21.53
CA GLU A 800 11.72 -34.32 21.24
C GLU A 800 11.98 -34.81 19.83
N LEU A 801 12.81 -34.09 19.07
CA LEU A 801 13.18 -34.48 17.71
C LEU A 801 14.49 -35.27 17.76
N ASP A 802 14.39 -36.59 17.90
CA ASP A 802 15.54 -37.49 17.82
C ASP A 802 15.98 -37.61 16.35
N GLY A 803 17.21 -37.16 16.05
CA GLY A 803 17.77 -37.12 14.70
C GLY A 803 17.98 -38.50 14.07
N ASP A 804 18.00 -39.56 14.88
CA ASP A 804 18.15 -40.95 14.41
C ASP A 804 16.80 -41.62 14.10
N LYS A 805 15.67 -40.96 14.41
CA LYS A 805 14.32 -41.50 14.21
C LYS A 805 13.52 -40.65 13.24
N ASP A 806 12.60 -41.30 12.53
CA ASP A 806 11.67 -40.61 11.65
C ASP A 806 10.72 -39.69 12.47
N PRO A 807 10.63 -38.38 12.15
CA PRO A 807 9.79 -37.44 12.89
C PRO A 807 8.29 -37.77 12.87
N ALA A 808 7.77 -38.36 11.80
CA ALA A 808 6.36 -38.74 11.73
C ALA A 808 6.03 -39.90 12.68
N SER A 809 6.94 -40.87 12.78
CA SER A 809 6.85 -41.97 13.75
C SER A 809 6.87 -41.47 15.20
N GLN A 810 7.68 -40.45 15.49
CA GLN A 810 7.73 -39.81 16.82
C GLN A 810 6.41 -39.10 17.16
N ILE A 811 5.79 -38.42 16.19
CA ILE A 811 4.45 -37.83 16.35
C ILE A 811 3.40 -38.91 16.63
N LEU A 812 3.40 -40.00 15.88
CA LEU A 812 2.45 -41.09 16.08
C LEU A 812 2.56 -41.70 17.46
N ALA A 813 3.77 -41.96 17.94
CA ALA A 813 4.00 -42.46 19.29
C ALA A 813 3.46 -41.49 20.35
N ALA A 814 3.81 -40.19 20.26
CA ALA A 814 3.37 -39.19 21.22
C ALA A 814 1.84 -39.03 21.26
N ILE A 815 1.19 -39.04 20.10
CA ILE A 815 -0.27 -38.91 20.00
C ILE A 815 -0.96 -40.20 20.47
N SER A 816 -0.37 -41.38 20.23
CA SER A 816 -0.95 -42.68 20.64
C SER A 816 -0.80 -42.95 22.14
N ASP A 817 0.33 -42.56 22.74
CA ASP A 817 0.59 -42.71 24.18
C ASP A 817 -0.20 -41.70 25.03
N GLY A 818 -0.65 -40.60 24.42
CA GLY A 818 -1.57 -39.62 25.01
C GLY A 818 -3.00 -40.15 25.16
N SER A 819 -3.20 -41.16 26.04
CA SER A 819 -4.49 -41.37 26.67
C SER A 819 -4.84 -40.11 27.46
N ARG A 820 -6.01 -39.50 27.18
CA ARG A 820 -6.53 -38.30 27.87
C ARG A 820 -6.17 -38.37 29.36
N THR A 821 -5.17 -37.61 29.81
CA THR A 821 -4.99 -37.34 31.23
C THR A 821 -6.22 -36.56 31.65
N GLU A 822 -7.13 -37.23 32.36
CA GLU A 822 -8.29 -36.60 32.99
C GLU A 822 -7.80 -35.40 33.80
N ALA A 823 -8.39 -34.24 33.52
CA ALA A 823 -8.12 -33.00 34.24
C ALA A 823 -8.33 -33.20 35.74
N ALA A 824 -7.36 -32.74 36.53
CA ALA A 824 -7.53 -32.45 37.96
C ALA A 824 -7.79 -30.96 38.15
#